data_AF-A0AAV0WC87-F1
#
_entry.id   AF-A0AAV0WC87-F1
#
_cell.length_a   1.000
_cell.length_b   1.000
_cell.length_c   1.000
_cell.angle_alpha   90.00
_cell.angle_beta   90.00
_cell.angle_gamma   90.00
#
_symmetry.space_group_name_H-M   'P 1'
#
loop_
_entity.id
_entity.type
_entity.pdbx_description
1 polymer ?
#
loop_
_entity_poly.entity_id
_entity_poly.type
_entity_poly.pdbx_seq_one_letter_code
_entity_poly.pdbx_strand_id
1 'polypeptide(L)'
;MSFNLRSSDTECPIFGTPQPLSVVMLPTYEDIMKHFLFITNEMKKTCKKSPSMKLIRGKIVKNVVEIWAKASIPTVSVQRVESMFSTFYEKYKNAKKSFGSKAHTTENNKDKSKTALLEMAQQLFDIAACKCPEPKFCKCPTFKKIPFLELKFMEDQRTVRKMGVGGVDQKETKNMRDKEERKIKRIARSKSLQTIKNIQGESTSFFSPESESGQDSDSETDEWCPQKRSLSLESSYYNCKKLKNASVAADRFVVSSGSAAAIISGALQDYKLVTGSDSSLLVDKSKLNRQRSKIRTEKREEASISLQTNTVTAIYFDGKKDETKTVDKTGNKSRTISKIEEHISVLSQPNDEYLTHLTPAGGTGEQIASVLFEYLQNLPALDLRAVGCDGTNVNTGWKAGAIALLEKKLGYPVQRFICLLHGNELPLRHMFQNIDGSTTGPTSFSGPIGKSLVRCLSLQVVQFKKIDVEIPNFDSKLLSTDQKYLIDIAHAIKSGLCPDNLASRDPGPLNHSRWVTTGNRLMRVYIGTMNPSVELVTLVEFVMKVYVPMWFTIRKEPSCTNGSRHMMKQITLSSYLPTKYKVIVQQVIQQNAYFLHPENVLICMVTDNDPEIRKRGLELVLLSRETAKKEGKIRPFRVPKINFEATHYSDLISWDEIDLTTPPAMNNFSTSELADYFNQNEVPQLPILDYPCHTQSVERIVQEVSKASKMVCGFEARDGLILSKISHRKLMPSLRTKADYKISTEEKSIV
;
A
#
# COMPACT_ATOMS: atom_id res chain seq x y z
N MET A 1 78.04 -18.87 23.03
CA MET A 1 77.59 -17.48 23.31
C MET A 1 78.09 -16.56 22.21
N SER A 2 77.26 -15.60 21.83
CA SER A 2 77.58 -14.35 21.12
C SER A 2 78.24 -14.42 19.72
N PHE A 3 77.40 -14.51 18.68
CA PHE A 3 77.65 -13.77 17.45
C PHE A 3 76.92 -12.43 17.53
N ASN A 4 77.69 -11.36 17.68
CA ASN A 4 77.26 -9.97 17.62
C ASN A 4 76.67 -9.66 16.24
N LEU A 5 75.34 -9.63 16.13
CA LEU A 5 74.64 -8.90 15.07
C LEU A 5 74.54 -7.44 15.51
N ARG A 6 75.26 -6.55 14.82
CA ARG A 6 75.16 -5.10 14.98
C ARG A 6 73.68 -4.68 14.96
N SER A 7 73.24 -4.05 16.04
CA SER A 7 71.85 -3.70 16.35
C SER A 7 71.36 -2.41 15.68
N SER A 8 71.65 -2.19 14.38
CA SER A 8 71.29 -0.91 13.72
C SER A 8 70.62 -1.01 12.35
N ASP A 9 70.27 -2.20 11.85
CA ASP A 9 69.78 -2.37 10.46
C ASP A 9 68.36 -2.95 10.30
N THR A 10 67.55 -2.98 11.37
CA THR A 10 66.18 -3.54 11.29
C THR A 10 65.07 -2.52 11.06
N GLU A 11 65.32 -1.21 11.22
CA GLU A 11 64.29 -0.17 11.04
C GLU A 11 64.50 0.67 9.78
N CYS A 12 63.41 0.93 9.07
CA CYS A 12 63.42 1.86 7.94
C CYS A 12 63.50 3.31 8.46
N PRO A 13 64.46 4.12 8.00
CA PRO A 13 64.55 5.53 8.39
C PRO A 13 63.31 6.37 8.03
N ILE A 14 62.47 5.87 7.12
CA ILE A 14 61.31 6.59 6.58
C ILE A 14 59.99 6.02 7.10
N PHE A 15 59.84 4.69 7.17
CA PHE A 15 58.57 4.03 7.51
C PHE A 15 58.62 3.19 8.79
N GLY A 16 59.73 3.25 9.56
CA GLY A 16 59.87 2.52 10.82
C GLY A 16 60.01 1.01 10.66
N THR A 17 59.50 0.26 11.64
CA THR A 17 59.71 -1.18 11.78
C THR A 17 58.99 -2.00 10.67
N PRO A 18 59.68 -2.93 9.99
CA PRO A 18 59.08 -3.83 9.01
C PRO A 18 58.01 -4.75 9.64
N GLN A 19 56.84 -4.85 9.00
CA GLN A 19 55.70 -5.62 9.49
C GLN A 19 54.94 -6.31 8.35
N PRO A 20 54.26 -7.46 8.60
CA PRO A 20 53.39 -8.09 7.62
C PRO A 20 52.11 -7.26 7.36
N LEU A 21 51.49 -7.42 6.19
CA LEU A 21 50.19 -6.78 5.92
C LEU A 21 49.08 -7.29 6.83
N SER A 22 48.25 -6.37 7.33
CA SER A 22 47.00 -6.70 8.03
C SER A 22 46.01 -7.36 7.08
N VAL A 23 45.31 -8.38 7.57
CA VAL A 23 44.19 -9.03 6.85
C VAL A 23 42.83 -8.40 7.17
N VAL A 24 42.79 -7.47 8.13
CA VAL A 24 41.56 -6.83 8.61
C VAL A 24 41.30 -5.51 7.89
N MET A 25 42.33 -4.77 7.49
CA MET A 25 42.21 -3.46 6.85
C MET A 25 42.80 -3.49 5.44
N LEU A 26 42.26 -2.69 4.51
CA LEU A 26 42.90 -2.53 3.21
C LEU A 26 44.21 -1.75 3.37
N PRO A 27 45.31 -2.17 2.70
CA PRO A 27 46.64 -1.63 2.96
C PRO A 27 46.85 -0.22 2.39
N THR A 28 47.62 0.60 3.10
CA THR A 28 48.18 1.86 2.60
C THR A 28 49.47 1.66 1.82
N TYR A 29 49.93 2.74 1.18
CA TYR A 29 51.29 2.81 0.64
C TYR A 29 52.36 2.59 1.73
N GLU A 30 52.16 3.06 2.95
CA GLU A 30 53.05 2.81 4.10
C GLU A 30 53.10 1.32 4.47
N ASP A 31 51.93 0.68 4.60
CA ASP A 31 51.81 -0.75 4.95
C ASP A 31 52.52 -1.63 3.91
N ILE A 32 52.40 -1.27 2.64
CA ILE A 32 53.08 -1.97 1.54
C ILE A 32 54.59 -1.84 1.64
N MET A 33 55.11 -0.68 2.04
CA MET A 33 56.55 -0.48 2.21
C MET A 33 57.10 -1.19 3.45
N LYS A 34 56.37 -1.19 4.56
CA LYS A 34 56.70 -2.01 5.74
C LYS A 34 56.73 -3.49 5.39
N HIS A 35 55.76 -3.97 4.60
CA HIS A 35 55.71 -5.36 4.14
C HIS A 35 56.80 -5.70 3.13
N PHE A 36 57.15 -4.77 2.25
CA PHE A 36 58.29 -4.94 1.34
C PHE A 36 59.59 -5.20 2.12
N LEU A 37 59.84 -4.40 3.15
CA LEU A 37 61.01 -4.57 4.01
C LEU A 37 60.94 -5.87 4.81
N PHE A 38 59.75 -6.25 5.28
CA PHE A 38 59.52 -7.50 5.99
C PHE A 38 59.86 -8.71 5.12
N ILE A 39 59.31 -8.78 3.90
CA ILE A 39 59.60 -9.85 2.94
C ILE A 39 61.10 -9.87 2.58
N THR A 40 61.70 -8.69 2.40
CA THR A 40 63.13 -8.58 2.08
C THR A 40 64.00 -9.14 3.21
N ASN A 41 63.66 -8.85 4.46
CA ASN A 41 64.38 -9.35 5.64
C ASN A 41 64.19 -10.86 5.81
N GLU A 42 62.96 -11.37 5.66
CA GLU A 42 62.66 -12.81 5.74
C GLU A 42 63.39 -13.61 4.64
N MET A 43 63.47 -13.06 3.43
CA MET A 43 64.22 -13.69 2.33
C MET A 43 65.74 -13.63 2.52
N LYS A 44 66.27 -12.58 3.17
CA LYS A 44 67.70 -12.50 3.53
C LYS A 44 68.09 -13.53 4.59
N LYS A 45 67.18 -13.89 5.52
CA LYS A 45 67.41 -14.94 6.51
C LYS A 45 67.50 -16.34 5.89
N THR A 46 66.83 -16.55 4.76
CA THR A 46 66.66 -17.88 4.14
C THR A 46 67.60 -18.14 2.94
N CYS A 47 68.21 -17.12 2.34
CA CYS A 47 69.05 -17.26 1.14
C CYS A 47 70.42 -16.55 1.26
N LYS A 48 71.52 -17.23 0.90
CA LYS A 48 72.89 -16.66 0.82
C LYS A 48 73.10 -15.63 -0.31
N LYS A 49 72.10 -15.40 -1.17
CA LYS A 49 72.12 -14.39 -2.26
C LYS A 49 70.96 -13.40 -2.07
N SER A 50 71.20 -12.12 -2.38
CA SER A 50 70.18 -11.07 -2.30
C SER A 50 68.99 -11.38 -3.22
N PRO A 51 67.76 -11.48 -2.70
CA PRO A 51 66.57 -11.84 -3.47
C PRO A 51 66.29 -10.87 -4.62
N SER A 52 65.87 -11.40 -5.77
CA SER A 52 65.53 -10.58 -6.94
C SER A 52 64.33 -9.68 -6.65
N MET A 53 64.44 -8.40 -7.03
CA MET A 53 63.37 -7.41 -6.88
C MET A 53 62.09 -7.82 -7.62
N LYS A 54 62.22 -8.57 -8.71
CA LYS A 54 61.09 -9.14 -9.45
C LYS A 54 60.30 -10.15 -8.60
N LEU A 55 61.00 -11.00 -7.84
CA LEU A 55 60.40 -12.02 -6.99
C LEU A 55 59.68 -11.40 -5.78
N ILE A 56 60.31 -10.43 -5.12
CA ILE A 56 59.73 -9.71 -3.98
C ILE A 56 58.48 -8.94 -4.43
N ARG A 57 58.56 -8.24 -5.57
CA ARG A 57 57.42 -7.52 -6.16
C ARG A 57 56.24 -8.46 -6.41
N GLY A 58 56.49 -9.62 -7.03
CA GLY A 58 55.45 -10.62 -7.28
C GLY A 58 54.77 -11.09 -5.99
N LYS A 59 55.54 -11.31 -4.91
CA LYS A 59 54.98 -11.73 -3.61
C LYS A 59 54.15 -10.63 -2.94
N ILE A 60 54.57 -9.37 -3.03
CA ILE A 60 53.81 -8.23 -2.48
C ILE A 60 52.50 -8.06 -3.23
N VAL A 61 52.55 -8.03 -4.56
CA VAL A 61 51.36 -7.84 -5.40
C VAL A 61 50.36 -8.96 -5.17
N LYS A 62 50.82 -10.21 -5.08
CA LYS A 62 49.97 -11.35 -4.72
C LYS A 62 49.26 -11.13 -3.37
N ASN A 63 49.99 -10.77 -2.33
CA ASN A 63 49.42 -10.56 -0.99
C ASN A 63 48.40 -9.41 -0.97
N VAL A 64 48.69 -8.31 -1.67
CA VAL A 64 47.76 -7.17 -1.78
C VAL A 64 46.48 -7.58 -2.52
N VAL A 65 46.60 -8.27 -3.65
CA VAL A 65 45.43 -8.75 -4.42
C VAL A 65 44.59 -9.71 -3.60
N GLU A 66 45.20 -10.60 -2.80
CA GLU A 66 44.48 -11.52 -1.92
C GLU A 66 43.68 -10.80 -0.81
N ILE A 67 44.24 -9.73 -0.21
CA ILE A 67 43.52 -8.92 0.79
C ILE A 67 42.32 -8.22 0.17
N TRP A 68 42.50 -7.61 -1.01
CA TRP A 68 41.41 -6.95 -1.72
C TRP A 68 40.35 -7.94 -2.24
N ALA A 69 40.75 -9.16 -2.59
CA ALA A 69 39.82 -10.23 -2.97
C ALA A 69 38.95 -10.68 -1.78
N LYS A 70 39.50 -10.74 -0.56
CA LYS A 70 38.71 -11.02 0.66
C LYS A 70 37.65 -9.96 0.93
N ALA A 71 37.90 -8.72 0.56
CA ALA A 71 36.96 -7.62 0.69
C ALA A 71 35.91 -7.55 -0.45
N SER A 72 35.87 -8.55 -1.35
CA SER A 72 34.87 -8.66 -2.43
C SER A 72 34.77 -7.44 -3.37
N ILE A 73 35.85 -6.66 -3.51
CA ILE A 73 35.89 -5.45 -4.36
C ILE A 73 36.60 -5.78 -5.69
N PRO A 74 35.99 -5.47 -6.86
CA PRO A 74 36.68 -5.62 -8.14
C PRO A 74 37.93 -4.74 -8.22
N THR A 75 39.07 -5.33 -8.61
CA THR A 75 40.37 -4.65 -8.66
C THR A 75 40.85 -4.38 -10.09
N VAL A 76 41.82 -3.48 -10.25
CA VAL A 76 42.55 -3.27 -11.50
C VAL A 76 43.43 -4.49 -11.84
N SER A 77 43.93 -4.56 -13.09
CA SER A 77 44.79 -5.67 -13.51
C SER A 77 46.06 -5.79 -12.66
N VAL A 78 46.57 -7.01 -12.48
CA VAL A 78 47.81 -7.29 -11.72
C VAL A 78 48.99 -6.47 -12.24
N GLN A 79 49.11 -6.30 -13.56
CA GLN A 79 50.12 -5.45 -14.21
C GLN A 79 50.02 -3.98 -13.76
N ARG A 80 48.79 -3.47 -13.57
CA ARG A 80 48.58 -2.10 -13.06
C ARG A 80 49.01 -1.99 -11.60
N VAL A 81 48.73 -3.01 -10.78
CA VAL A 81 49.17 -3.06 -9.37
C VAL A 81 50.71 -3.07 -9.29
N GLU A 82 51.38 -3.86 -10.14
CA GLU A 82 52.84 -3.87 -10.26
C GLU A 82 53.40 -2.51 -10.65
N SER A 83 52.75 -1.82 -11.60
CA SER A 83 53.11 -0.46 -12.01
C SER A 83 52.95 0.54 -10.84
N MET A 84 51.83 0.48 -10.11
CA MET A 84 51.59 1.34 -8.94
C MET A 84 52.65 1.15 -7.85
N PHE A 85 52.99 -0.11 -7.54
CA PHE A 85 54.06 -0.43 -6.60
C PHE A 85 55.41 0.11 -7.08
N SER A 86 55.75 -0.12 -8.35
CA SER A 86 57.03 0.30 -8.92
C SER A 86 57.19 1.82 -8.90
N THR A 87 56.14 2.57 -9.25
CA THR A 87 56.13 4.03 -9.21
C THR A 87 56.37 4.56 -7.79
N PHE A 88 55.71 3.97 -6.79
CA PHE A 88 55.91 4.36 -5.40
C PHE A 88 57.29 3.96 -4.88
N TYR A 89 57.77 2.77 -5.27
CA TYR A 89 59.09 2.28 -4.90
C TYR A 89 60.23 3.18 -5.43
N GLU A 90 60.12 3.69 -6.66
CA GLU A 90 61.11 4.64 -7.19
C GLU A 90 61.08 5.97 -6.44
N LYS A 91 59.90 6.47 -6.04
CA LYS A 91 59.80 7.65 -5.16
C LYS A 91 60.48 7.42 -3.82
N TYR A 92 60.25 6.26 -3.20
CA TYR A 92 60.93 5.85 -1.98
C TYR A 92 62.45 5.76 -2.17
N LYS A 93 62.93 5.17 -3.27
CA LYS A 93 64.36 5.06 -3.58
C LYS A 93 65.02 6.41 -3.76
N ASN A 94 64.35 7.35 -4.43
CA ASN A 94 64.81 8.72 -4.60
C ASN A 94 64.87 9.46 -3.27
N ALA A 95 63.83 9.36 -2.44
CA ALA A 95 63.84 9.93 -1.09
C ALA A 95 64.97 9.34 -0.24
N LYS A 96 65.18 8.01 -0.29
CA LYS A 96 66.26 7.32 0.45
C LYS A 96 67.66 7.78 0.01
N LYS A 97 67.88 8.08 -1.27
CA LYS A 97 69.16 8.63 -1.77
C LYS A 97 69.45 10.02 -1.18
N SER A 98 68.43 10.86 -1.02
CA SER A 98 68.55 12.19 -0.41
C SER A 98 68.97 12.16 1.06
N PHE A 99 68.70 11.05 1.78
CA PHE A 99 69.13 10.83 3.16
C PHE A 99 70.58 10.33 3.29
N GLY A 100 71.13 9.67 2.27
CA GLY A 100 72.48 9.08 2.31
C GLY A 100 73.61 9.97 1.78
N SER A 101 73.29 11.12 1.15
CA SER A 101 74.31 11.99 0.55
C SER A 101 74.82 13.04 1.53
N LYS A 102 76.14 13.02 1.80
CA LYS A 102 76.90 14.06 2.54
C LYS A 102 77.06 15.38 1.75
N ALA A 103 76.36 15.58 0.63
CA ALA A 103 76.49 16.79 -0.18
C ALA A 103 75.52 17.90 0.27
N HIS A 104 76.03 19.13 0.33
CA HIS A 104 75.34 20.40 0.62
C HIS A 104 74.07 20.55 -0.24
N THR A 105 72.94 20.11 0.31
CA THR A 105 71.59 20.43 -0.17
C THR A 105 70.86 21.02 1.03
N THR A 106 70.27 22.21 0.84
CA THR A 106 69.59 22.99 1.88
C THR A 106 68.60 22.12 2.66
N GLU A 107 68.66 22.18 4.00
CA GLU A 107 67.81 21.40 4.93
C GLU A 107 66.31 21.46 4.54
N ASN A 108 65.85 22.61 4.04
CA ASN A 108 64.49 22.83 3.56
C ASN A 108 64.00 21.90 2.43
N ASN A 109 64.88 21.39 1.56
CA ASN A 109 64.47 20.48 0.45
C ASN A 109 64.42 19.00 0.88
N LYS A 110 65.22 18.62 1.88
CA LYS A 110 65.22 17.26 2.46
C LYS A 110 63.94 17.00 3.26
N ASP A 111 63.49 17.98 4.04
CA ASP A 111 62.25 17.86 4.81
C ASP A 111 61.00 17.91 3.92
N LYS A 112 60.93 18.78 2.90
CA LYS A 112 59.76 18.83 1.99
C LYS A 112 59.53 17.51 1.24
N SER A 113 60.59 16.87 0.75
CA SER A 113 60.49 15.61 0.02
C SER A 113 60.18 14.41 0.93
N LYS A 114 60.61 14.45 2.19
CA LYS A 114 60.20 13.50 3.24
C LYS A 114 58.72 13.65 3.60
N THR A 115 58.27 14.87 3.86
CA THR A 115 56.88 15.18 4.22
C THR A 115 55.92 14.79 3.10
N ALA A 116 56.24 15.11 1.84
CA ALA A 116 55.42 14.72 0.70
C ALA A 116 55.33 13.19 0.50
N LEU A 117 56.41 12.45 0.81
CA LEU A 117 56.38 10.99 0.75
C LEU A 117 55.54 10.39 1.89
N LEU A 118 55.63 10.94 3.10
CA LEU A 118 54.85 10.50 4.26
C LEU A 118 53.35 10.79 4.10
N GLU A 119 52.98 11.96 3.57
CA GLU A 119 51.58 12.30 3.24
C GLU A 119 50.99 11.34 2.19
N MET A 120 51.76 11.01 1.15
CA MET A 120 51.34 10.02 0.15
C MET A 120 51.29 8.59 0.72
N ALA A 121 52.17 8.28 1.68
CA ALA A 121 52.23 6.97 2.30
C ALA A 121 51.00 6.64 3.15
N GLN A 122 50.38 7.65 3.77
CA GLN A 122 49.16 7.50 4.57
C GLN A 122 47.91 7.21 3.72
N GLN A 123 47.97 7.46 2.42
CA GLN A 123 46.85 7.19 1.51
C GLN A 123 46.63 5.69 1.32
N LEU A 124 45.37 5.32 1.11
CA LEU A 124 44.98 3.96 0.74
C LEU A 124 45.70 3.56 -0.57
N PHE A 125 46.28 2.35 -0.60
CA PHE A 125 46.78 1.78 -1.84
C PHE A 125 45.60 1.26 -2.67
N ASP A 126 44.82 2.20 -3.20
CA ASP A 126 43.50 1.93 -3.74
C ASP A 126 43.61 1.25 -5.12
N ILE A 127 43.45 -0.07 -5.14
CA ILE A 127 43.44 -0.88 -6.37
C ILE A 127 42.03 -1.20 -6.86
N ALA A 128 40.98 -0.56 -6.32
CA ALA A 128 39.60 -0.73 -6.81
C ALA A 128 39.49 -0.33 -8.29
N ALA A 129 38.75 -1.12 -9.07
CA ALA A 129 38.49 -0.85 -10.49
C ALA A 129 37.57 0.36 -10.70
N CYS A 130 36.68 0.66 -9.75
CA CYS A 130 35.80 1.83 -9.77
C CYS A 130 36.27 2.92 -8.81
N LYS A 131 36.39 4.15 -9.33
CA LYS A 131 36.81 5.36 -8.60
C LYS A 131 35.73 6.44 -8.56
N CYS A 132 34.49 6.12 -8.93
CA CYS A 132 33.42 7.10 -8.97
C CYS A 132 33.13 7.62 -7.55
N PRO A 133 33.04 8.95 -7.34
CA PRO A 133 32.77 9.54 -6.04
C PRO A 133 31.32 9.29 -5.60
N GLU A 134 30.38 9.26 -6.55
CA GLU A 134 28.96 9.02 -6.28
C GLU A 134 28.47 7.70 -6.91
N PRO A 135 28.12 6.69 -6.10
CA PRO A 135 27.68 5.39 -6.59
C PRO A 135 26.41 5.45 -7.45
N LYS A 136 25.51 6.42 -7.15
CA LYS A 136 24.24 6.62 -7.86
C LYS A 136 24.43 7.01 -9.33
N PHE A 137 25.49 7.76 -9.65
CA PHE A 137 25.79 8.22 -11.01
C PHE A 137 26.91 7.41 -11.70
N CYS A 138 27.33 6.29 -11.10
CA CYS A 138 28.40 5.46 -11.63
C CYS A 138 28.02 4.77 -12.95
N LYS A 139 28.72 5.12 -14.04
CA LYS A 139 28.56 4.52 -15.38
C LYS A 139 29.55 3.37 -15.69
N CYS A 140 30.34 2.90 -14.71
CA CYS A 140 31.28 1.80 -14.93
C CYS A 140 30.56 0.50 -15.36
N PRO A 141 31.20 -0.39 -16.15
CA PRO A 141 30.66 -1.72 -16.43
C PRO A 141 30.37 -2.51 -15.15
N THR A 142 29.31 -3.33 -15.14
CA THR A 142 28.82 -4.02 -13.93
C THR A 142 29.90 -4.81 -13.20
N PHE A 143 30.82 -5.47 -13.92
CA PHE A 143 31.91 -6.26 -13.33
C PHE A 143 33.04 -5.41 -12.70
N LYS A 144 33.07 -4.10 -12.93
CA LYS A 144 34.04 -3.16 -12.34
C LYS A 144 33.43 -2.32 -11.22
N LYS A 145 32.10 -2.30 -11.06
CA LYS A 145 31.41 -1.52 -10.02
C LYS A 145 31.68 -2.12 -8.64
N ILE A 146 31.84 -1.26 -7.63
CA ILE A 146 31.86 -1.70 -6.24
C ILE A 146 30.45 -2.25 -5.90
N PRO A 147 30.33 -3.47 -5.37
CA PRO A 147 29.03 -4.03 -4.98
C PRO A 147 28.31 -3.13 -3.96
N PHE A 148 26.98 -3.04 -4.06
CA PHE A 148 26.19 -2.14 -3.20
C PHE A 148 26.43 -2.36 -1.69
N LEU A 149 26.62 -3.62 -1.27
CA LEU A 149 26.89 -3.97 0.13
C LEU A 149 28.25 -3.45 0.63
N GLU A 150 29.23 -3.32 -0.27
CA GLU A 150 30.60 -2.90 0.06
C GLU A 150 30.83 -1.39 -0.13
N LEU A 151 29.81 -0.62 -0.52
CA LEU A 151 29.93 0.83 -0.74
C LEU A 151 30.31 1.58 0.54
N LYS A 152 29.65 1.27 1.66
CA LYS A 152 29.94 1.90 2.96
C LYS A 152 31.34 1.54 3.46
N PHE A 153 31.75 0.28 3.26
CA PHE A 153 33.10 -0.16 3.60
C PHE A 153 34.14 0.58 2.75
N MET A 154 33.94 0.70 1.44
CA MET A 154 34.86 1.42 0.56
C MET A 154 34.94 2.92 0.83
N GLU A 155 33.82 3.56 1.18
CA GLU A 155 33.77 4.96 1.58
C GLU A 155 34.55 5.19 2.88
N ASP A 156 34.36 4.31 3.88
CA ASP A 156 35.15 4.30 5.11
C ASP A 156 36.64 4.09 4.83
N GLN A 157 37.03 3.09 4.03
CA GLN A 157 38.43 2.80 3.72
C GLN A 157 39.16 3.92 2.97
N ARG A 158 38.42 4.77 2.23
CA ARG A 158 38.96 5.95 1.54
C ARG A 158 39.04 7.20 2.43
N THR A 159 38.41 7.17 3.60
CA THR A 159 38.27 8.34 4.48
C THR A 159 38.80 8.04 5.89
N VAL A 160 37.94 7.53 6.78
CA VAL A 160 38.18 7.43 8.23
C VAL A 160 38.83 6.10 8.66
N ARG A 161 38.69 5.05 7.84
CA ARG A 161 39.32 3.72 7.99
C ARG A 161 39.03 3.06 9.34
N LYS A 162 37.76 2.99 9.74
CA LYS A 162 37.31 2.34 10.99
C LYS A 162 36.76 0.93 10.80
N MET A 163 36.28 0.60 9.61
CA MET A 163 35.67 -0.70 9.30
C MET A 163 36.72 -1.73 8.91
N GLY A 164 36.59 -2.98 9.37
CA GLY A 164 37.47 -4.10 9.01
C GLY A 164 36.76 -5.20 8.23
N VAL A 165 37.52 -5.97 7.45
CA VAL A 165 37.08 -7.18 6.74
C VAL A 165 36.80 -8.28 7.77
N GLY A 166 35.53 -8.64 7.95
CA GLY A 166 35.10 -9.70 8.86
C GLY A 166 35.46 -11.11 8.37
N GLY A 167 35.45 -12.07 9.30
CA GLY A 167 35.65 -13.50 8.98
C GLY A 167 34.54 -14.03 8.06
N VAL A 168 34.94 -14.92 7.14
CA VAL A 168 34.07 -15.49 6.09
C VAL A 168 32.88 -16.24 6.71
N ASP A 169 31.65 -15.77 6.44
CA ASP A 169 30.43 -16.51 6.72
C ASP A 169 30.39 -17.76 5.80
N GLN A 170 30.64 -18.93 6.40
CA GLN A 170 30.66 -20.22 5.71
C GLN A 170 29.33 -20.53 5.02
N LYS A 171 28.21 -19.98 5.54
CA LYS A 171 26.88 -20.16 4.98
C LYS A 171 26.71 -19.37 3.69
N GLU A 172 27.19 -18.14 3.66
CA GLU A 172 27.10 -17.29 2.46
C GLU A 172 28.07 -17.74 1.36
N THR A 173 29.24 -18.26 1.75
CA THR A 173 30.20 -18.85 0.81
C THR A 173 29.65 -20.11 0.12
N LYS A 174 28.90 -20.94 0.86
CA LYS A 174 28.17 -22.08 0.29
C LYS A 174 27.07 -21.60 -0.67
N ASN A 175 26.28 -20.61 -0.27
CA ASN A 175 25.23 -20.02 -1.11
C ASN A 175 25.77 -19.43 -2.43
N MET A 176 26.94 -18.79 -2.39
CA MET A 176 27.63 -18.23 -3.55
C MET A 176 28.13 -19.34 -4.49
N ARG A 177 28.76 -20.39 -3.98
CA ARG A 177 29.16 -21.56 -4.78
C ARG A 177 27.95 -22.23 -5.44
N ASP A 178 26.88 -22.43 -4.68
CA ASP A 178 25.65 -23.02 -5.20
C ASP A 178 24.99 -22.13 -6.28
N LYS A 179 25.14 -20.80 -6.19
CA LYS A 179 24.68 -19.85 -7.22
C LYS A 179 25.56 -19.91 -8.48
N GLU A 180 26.87 -19.98 -8.32
CA GLU A 180 27.83 -20.07 -9.43
C GLU A 180 27.63 -21.38 -10.21
N GLU A 181 27.48 -22.50 -9.52
CA GLU A 181 27.15 -23.80 -10.12
C GLU A 181 25.81 -23.76 -10.87
N ARG A 182 24.79 -23.10 -10.30
CA ARG A 182 23.49 -22.91 -10.97
C ARG A 182 23.62 -22.07 -12.25
N LYS A 183 24.53 -21.09 -12.27
CA LYS A 183 24.80 -20.22 -13.41
C LYS A 183 25.52 -20.99 -14.53
N ILE A 184 26.53 -21.79 -14.16
CA ILE A 184 27.25 -22.68 -15.08
C ILE A 184 26.29 -23.70 -15.71
N LYS A 185 25.44 -24.35 -14.90
CA LYS A 185 24.41 -25.29 -15.40
C LYS A 185 23.40 -24.62 -16.35
N ARG A 186 23.03 -23.36 -16.12
CA ARG A 186 22.16 -22.59 -17.03
C ARG A 186 22.82 -22.30 -18.38
N ILE A 187 24.09 -21.90 -18.38
CA ILE A 187 24.85 -21.60 -19.61
C ILE A 187 25.07 -22.89 -20.41
N ALA A 188 25.37 -24.01 -19.74
CA ALA A 188 25.50 -25.31 -20.39
C ALA A 188 24.18 -25.69 -21.09
N ARG A 189 23.03 -25.56 -20.41
CA ARG A 189 21.70 -25.90 -20.92
C ARG A 189 21.24 -25.00 -22.08
N SER A 190 21.62 -23.72 -22.10
CA SER A 190 21.27 -22.83 -23.22
C SER A 190 22.03 -23.19 -24.49
N LYS A 191 23.30 -23.64 -24.36
CA LYS A 191 24.08 -24.15 -25.48
C LYS A 191 23.49 -25.44 -26.03
N SER A 192 23.05 -26.37 -25.18
CA SER A 192 22.42 -27.62 -25.61
C SER A 192 21.08 -27.40 -26.34
N LEU A 193 20.28 -26.42 -25.90
CA LEU A 193 19.00 -26.07 -26.53
C LEU A 193 19.18 -25.39 -27.90
N GLN A 194 20.26 -24.64 -28.11
CA GLN A 194 20.62 -24.11 -29.43
C GLN A 194 21.04 -25.24 -30.39
N THR A 195 21.74 -26.27 -29.90
CA THR A 195 22.10 -27.43 -30.71
C THR A 195 20.88 -28.26 -31.12
N ILE A 196 19.87 -28.42 -30.25
CA ILE A 196 18.63 -29.17 -30.56
C ILE A 196 17.76 -28.43 -31.60
N LYS A 197 17.69 -27.09 -31.53
CA LYS A 197 16.96 -26.28 -32.53
C LYS A 197 17.56 -26.37 -33.93
N ASN A 198 18.86 -26.60 -34.04
CA ASN A 198 19.53 -26.76 -35.33
C ASN A 198 19.31 -28.17 -35.94
N ILE A 199 18.89 -29.16 -35.15
CA ILE A 199 18.67 -30.55 -35.60
C ILE A 199 17.22 -30.75 -36.09
N GLN A 200 16.25 -29.97 -35.60
CA GLN A 200 14.83 -30.09 -36.00
C GLN A 200 14.46 -29.26 -37.25
N GLY A 201 15.45 -28.69 -37.95
CA GLY A 201 15.25 -27.81 -39.12
C GLY A 201 15.20 -28.50 -40.47
N GLU A 202 15.49 -29.80 -40.58
CA GLU A 202 15.53 -30.49 -41.88
C GLU A 202 14.68 -31.78 -41.88
N SER A 203 13.74 -31.80 -42.84
CA SER A 203 13.05 -32.97 -43.45
C SER A 203 11.56 -33.19 -43.11
N THR A 204 10.71 -32.61 -43.97
CA THR A 204 9.46 -33.18 -44.55
C THR A 204 9.73 -34.60 -45.12
N SER A 205 8.83 -35.60 -45.24
CA SER A 205 7.43 -35.67 -45.70
C SER A 205 6.86 -37.11 -45.59
N PHE A 206 5.53 -37.22 -45.42
CA PHE A 206 4.57 -38.18 -46.03
C PHE A 206 4.49 -39.70 -45.66
N PHE A 207 3.25 -40.08 -45.28
CA PHE A 207 2.45 -41.30 -45.56
C PHE A 207 2.43 -42.53 -44.61
N SER A 208 1.19 -42.84 -44.17
CA SER A 208 0.61 -44.13 -43.73
C SER A 208 0.35 -45.04 -44.96
N PRO A 209 -0.06 -46.34 -44.87
CA PRO A 209 -0.84 -46.97 -43.79
C PRO A 209 -0.64 -48.49 -43.50
N GLU A 210 -1.41 -48.94 -42.50
CA GLU A 210 -2.13 -50.23 -42.34
C GLU A 210 -1.44 -51.57 -41.94
N SER A 211 -1.99 -52.07 -40.82
CA SER A 211 -2.28 -53.42 -40.28
C SER A 211 -1.71 -54.73 -40.86
N GLU A 212 -1.32 -55.60 -39.91
CA GLU A 212 -1.44 -57.08 -39.79
C GLU A 212 -0.13 -57.63 -39.17
N SER A 213 0.01 -58.72 -38.42
CA SER A 213 -0.82 -59.77 -37.80
C SER A 213 0.17 -60.65 -36.98
N GLY A 214 -0.31 -61.47 -36.01
CA GLY A 214 0.34 -62.69 -35.44
C GLY A 214 1.65 -62.53 -34.65
N GLN A 215 1.74 -62.93 -33.37
CA GLN A 215 2.00 -64.31 -32.87
C GLN A 215 3.18 -64.98 -33.58
N ASP A 216 4.18 -65.60 -32.96
CA ASP A 216 4.44 -66.06 -31.60
C ASP A 216 5.92 -66.51 -31.58
N SER A 217 6.39 -66.92 -30.40
CA SER A 217 7.36 -68.00 -30.15
C SER A 217 8.75 -67.64 -29.61
N ASP A 218 8.94 -68.20 -28.41
CA ASP A 218 10.12 -68.29 -27.59
C ASP A 218 11.28 -69.04 -28.25
N SER A 219 12.50 -68.66 -27.88
CA SER A 219 13.45 -69.47 -27.10
C SER A 219 14.90 -69.31 -27.58
N GLU A 220 15.71 -68.83 -26.64
CA GLU A 220 17.12 -69.12 -26.35
C GLU A 220 18.18 -69.01 -27.46
N THR A 221 19.14 -68.10 -27.25
CA THR A 221 20.55 -68.47 -27.04
C THR A 221 21.33 -67.28 -26.51
N ASP A 222 22.05 -67.51 -25.41
CA ASP A 222 22.96 -66.58 -24.75
C ASP A 222 24.18 -66.27 -25.66
N GLU A 223 24.44 -65.00 -25.93
CA GLU A 223 25.82 -64.54 -26.14
C GLU A 223 26.00 -63.07 -25.68
N TRP A 224 27.00 -62.91 -24.80
CA TRP A 224 27.33 -61.71 -24.05
C TRP A 224 27.82 -60.56 -24.95
N CYS A 225 27.18 -59.38 -24.86
CA CYS A 225 27.80 -58.11 -25.25
C CYS A 225 27.39 -56.98 -24.28
N PRO A 226 28.33 -56.30 -23.56
CA PRO A 226 27.98 -55.30 -22.57
C PRO A 226 27.47 -54.01 -23.26
N GLN A 227 26.16 -53.89 -23.38
CA GLN A 227 25.51 -52.68 -23.88
C GLN A 227 25.54 -51.58 -22.81
N LYS A 228 25.98 -50.40 -23.27
CA LYS A 228 26.00 -49.11 -22.56
C LYS A 228 24.77 -48.93 -21.66
N ARG A 229 24.99 -48.83 -20.34
CA ARG A 229 24.02 -48.22 -19.42
C ARG A 229 23.71 -46.81 -19.93
N SER A 230 22.48 -46.62 -20.40
CA SER A 230 21.89 -45.31 -20.61
C SER A 230 21.73 -44.63 -19.25
N LEU A 231 22.55 -43.61 -18.99
CA LEU A 231 22.34 -42.67 -17.90
C LEU A 231 21.09 -41.85 -18.23
N SER A 232 19.99 -42.11 -17.53
CA SER A 232 18.79 -41.28 -17.55
C SER A 232 19.11 -39.88 -17.00
N LEU A 233 19.18 -38.89 -17.89
CA LEU A 233 19.22 -37.47 -17.56
C LEU A 233 17.79 -37.00 -17.21
N GLU A 234 17.35 -37.18 -15.98
CA GLU A 234 16.17 -36.49 -15.47
C GLU A 234 16.48 -34.99 -15.29
N SER A 235 16.10 -34.18 -16.27
CA SER A 235 16.22 -32.73 -16.16
C SER A 235 15.04 -32.18 -15.35
N SER A 236 15.28 -31.65 -14.14
CA SER A 236 14.23 -30.93 -13.40
C SER A 236 13.84 -29.66 -14.18
N TYR A 237 12.65 -29.65 -14.78
CA TYR A 237 12.05 -28.45 -15.37
C TYR A 237 11.44 -27.61 -14.25
N TYR A 238 12.03 -26.44 -13.95
CA TYR A 238 11.40 -25.49 -13.03
C TYR A 238 10.17 -24.87 -13.71
N ASN A 239 9.02 -24.94 -13.05
CA ASN A 239 7.78 -24.34 -13.56
C ASN A 239 7.91 -22.81 -13.69
N CYS A 240 8.09 -22.29 -14.91
CA CYS A 240 8.25 -20.85 -15.19
C CYS A 240 6.92 -20.12 -15.49
N LYS A 241 5.77 -20.81 -15.51
CA LYS A 241 4.46 -20.19 -15.82
C LYS A 241 4.10 -19.11 -14.79
N LYS A 242 3.64 -17.95 -15.25
CA LYS A 242 3.19 -16.83 -14.40
C LYS A 242 1.72 -17.02 -14.05
N LEU A 243 1.41 -17.32 -12.79
CA LEU A 243 0.05 -17.61 -12.33
C LEU A 243 -0.70 -16.33 -11.94
N LYS A 244 -0.81 -15.36 -12.88
CA LYS A 244 -1.42 -14.04 -12.61
C LYS A 244 -2.86 -14.20 -12.09
N ASN A 245 -3.74 -14.80 -12.90
CA ASN A 245 -5.16 -14.91 -12.61
C ASN A 245 -5.43 -15.64 -11.29
N ALA A 246 -4.79 -16.79 -11.08
CA ALA A 246 -4.93 -17.55 -9.84
C ALA A 246 -4.44 -16.76 -8.61
N SER A 247 -3.35 -16.00 -8.73
CA SER A 247 -2.82 -15.19 -7.63
C SER A 247 -3.76 -14.05 -7.23
N VAL A 248 -4.35 -13.37 -8.21
CA VAL A 248 -5.30 -12.27 -7.96
C VAL A 248 -6.62 -12.82 -7.42
N ALA A 249 -7.12 -13.93 -7.97
CA ALA A 249 -8.30 -14.60 -7.44
C ALA A 249 -8.09 -15.03 -5.99
N ALA A 250 -6.94 -15.62 -5.68
CA ALA A 250 -6.59 -15.99 -4.31
C ALA A 250 -6.51 -14.76 -3.38
N ASP A 251 -6.02 -13.60 -3.86
CA ASP A 251 -6.01 -12.34 -3.10
C ASP A 251 -7.44 -11.82 -2.85
N ARG A 252 -8.31 -11.84 -3.87
CA ARG A 252 -9.72 -11.45 -3.77
C ARG A 252 -10.44 -12.23 -2.66
N PHE A 253 -10.24 -13.55 -2.65
CA PHE A 253 -10.92 -14.48 -1.75
C PHE A 253 -10.15 -14.80 -0.48
N VAL A 254 -9.04 -14.10 -0.22
CA VAL A 254 -8.30 -14.24 1.05
C VAL A 254 -7.77 -15.68 1.25
N VAL A 255 -7.48 -16.38 0.16
CA VAL A 255 -6.96 -17.76 0.20
C VAL A 255 -5.47 -17.73 0.49
N SER A 256 -5.01 -18.55 1.45
CA SER A 256 -3.58 -18.65 1.77
C SER A 256 -2.80 -19.16 0.55
N SER A 257 -1.55 -18.74 0.37
CA SER A 257 -0.74 -19.21 -0.78
C SER A 257 -0.51 -20.72 -0.73
N GLY A 258 -0.55 -21.35 0.45
CA GLY A 258 -0.45 -22.82 0.56
C GLY A 258 -1.73 -23.49 0.07
N SER A 259 -2.89 -23.04 0.56
CA SER A 259 -4.19 -23.56 0.16
C SER A 259 -4.44 -23.37 -1.33
N ALA A 260 -4.14 -22.19 -1.87
CA ALA A 260 -4.28 -21.92 -3.30
C ALA A 260 -3.35 -22.80 -4.14
N ALA A 261 -2.10 -23.01 -3.71
CA ALA A 261 -1.16 -23.88 -4.42
C ALA A 261 -1.63 -25.34 -4.43
N ALA A 262 -2.18 -25.83 -3.32
CA ALA A 262 -2.76 -27.16 -3.22
C ALA A 262 -3.99 -27.32 -4.13
N ILE A 263 -4.93 -26.37 -4.09
CA ILE A 263 -6.14 -26.37 -4.94
C ILE A 263 -5.76 -26.37 -6.42
N ILE A 264 -4.82 -25.51 -6.83
CA ILE A 264 -4.38 -25.43 -8.23
C ILE A 264 -3.71 -26.75 -8.65
N SER A 265 -2.83 -27.30 -7.81
CA SER A 265 -2.14 -28.54 -8.14
C SER A 265 -3.10 -29.73 -8.22
N GLY A 266 -4.08 -29.81 -7.34
CA GLY A 266 -5.14 -30.82 -7.40
C GLY A 266 -5.97 -30.70 -8.67
N ALA A 267 -6.43 -29.50 -9.02
CA ALA A 267 -7.16 -29.29 -10.27
C ALA A 267 -6.32 -29.68 -11.51
N LEU A 268 -5.02 -29.36 -11.53
CA LEU A 268 -4.12 -29.76 -12.62
C LEU A 268 -3.96 -31.30 -12.72
N GLN A 269 -4.03 -32.02 -11.60
CA GLN A 269 -4.05 -33.48 -11.60
C GLN A 269 -5.37 -34.03 -12.17
N ASP A 270 -6.51 -33.46 -11.80
CA ASP A 270 -7.83 -33.85 -12.32
C ASP A 270 -7.93 -33.66 -13.85
N TYR A 271 -7.33 -32.57 -14.36
CA TYR A 271 -7.20 -32.31 -15.80
C TYR A 271 -6.07 -33.11 -16.48
N LYS A 272 -5.39 -34.00 -15.76
CA LYS A 272 -4.27 -34.83 -16.24
C LYS A 272 -3.09 -34.03 -16.81
N LEU A 273 -2.93 -32.78 -16.39
CA LEU A 273 -1.81 -31.90 -16.74
C LEU A 273 -0.62 -32.06 -15.79
N VAL A 274 -0.84 -32.66 -14.62
CA VAL A 274 0.20 -33.12 -13.70
C VAL A 274 -0.05 -34.60 -13.43
N THR A 275 0.95 -35.43 -13.63
CA THR A 275 0.89 -36.88 -13.41
C THR A 275 2.05 -37.33 -12.52
N GLY A 276 2.07 -38.60 -12.13
CA GLY A 276 3.22 -39.17 -11.42
C GLY A 276 4.52 -39.10 -12.23
N SER A 277 4.42 -39.05 -13.57
CA SER A 277 5.56 -38.95 -14.48
C SER A 277 5.93 -37.50 -14.85
N ASP A 278 4.96 -36.56 -14.91
CA ASP A 278 5.21 -35.15 -15.19
C ASP A 278 4.68 -34.24 -14.08
N SER A 279 5.61 -33.71 -13.27
CA SER A 279 5.36 -32.75 -12.20
C SER A 279 5.75 -31.31 -12.56
N SER A 280 6.06 -31.03 -13.83
CA SER A 280 6.59 -29.74 -14.29
C SER A 280 5.62 -28.57 -14.07
N LEU A 281 4.31 -28.83 -13.97
CA LEU A 281 3.28 -27.83 -13.73
C LEU A 281 2.85 -27.69 -12.26
N LEU A 282 3.43 -28.48 -11.34
CA LEU A 282 3.14 -28.39 -9.92
C LEU A 282 3.36 -26.95 -9.40
N VAL A 283 2.46 -26.51 -8.52
CA VAL A 283 2.50 -25.17 -7.93
C VAL A 283 2.81 -25.28 -6.46
N ASP A 284 3.88 -24.61 -6.02
CA ASP A 284 4.21 -24.49 -4.61
C ASP A 284 3.76 -23.14 -4.03
N LYS A 285 3.71 -23.08 -2.69
CA LYS A 285 3.39 -21.86 -1.94
C LYS A 285 4.31 -20.70 -2.32
N SER A 286 5.60 -20.97 -2.50
CA SER A 286 6.62 -19.96 -2.80
C SER A 286 6.40 -19.30 -4.16
N LYS A 287 5.93 -20.06 -5.15
CA LYS A 287 5.60 -19.55 -6.48
C LYS A 287 4.42 -18.58 -6.44
N LEU A 288 3.34 -18.92 -5.74
CA LEU A 288 2.23 -17.99 -5.54
C LEU A 288 2.66 -16.75 -4.74
N ASN A 289 3.49 -16.92 -3.71
CA ASN A 289 4.03 -15.77 -2.98
C ASN A 289 4.80 -14.81 -3.89
N ARG A 290 5.74 -15.32 -4.71
CA ARG A 290 6.50 -14.50 -5.67
C ARG A 290 5.59 -13.78 -6.65
N GLN A 291 4.60 -14.50 -7.20
CA GLN A 291 3.67 -13.93 -8.18
C GLN A 291 2.75 -12.87 -7.56
N ARG A 292 2.24 -13.10 -6.33
CA ARG A 292 1.47 -12.13 -5.55
C ARG A 292 2.28 -10.88 -5.26
N SER A 293 3.49 -11.03 -4.73
CA SER A 293 4.36 -9.89 -4.45
C SER A 293 4.60 -9.05 -5.71
N LYS A 294 4.85 -9.70 -6.86
CA LYS A 294 5.03 -8.99 -8.13
C LYS A 294 3.78 -8.20 -8.52
N ILE A 295 2.61 -8.83 -8.51
CA ILE A 295 1.35 -8.18 -8.90
C ILE A 295 1.02 -7.02 -7.96
N ARG A 296 1.20 -7.20 -6.65
CA ARG A 296 0.95 -6.16 -5.66
C ARG A 296 1.88 -4.96 -5.86
N THR A 297 3.14 -5.18 -6.21
CA THR A 297 4.06 -4.09 -6.58
C THR A 297 3.61 -3.41 -7.88
N GLU A 298 3.32 -4.16 -8.94
CA GLU A 298 2.79 -3.62 -10.21
C GLU A 298 1.54 -2.75 -9.97
N LYS A 299 0.61 -3.21 -9.12
CA LYS A 299 -0.61 -2.45 -8.80
C LYS A 299 -0.37 -1.16 -8.01
N ARG A 300 0.66 -1.10 -7.18
CA ARG A 300 1.06 0.15 -6.51
C ARG A 300 1.72 1.12 -7.47
N GLU A 301 2.56 0.62 -8.37
CA GLU A 301 3.16 1.43 -9.43
C GLU A 301 2.08 2.01 -10.35
N GLU A 302 1.11 1.19 -10.78
CA GLU A 302 -0.07 1.64 -11.54
C GLU A 302 -0.85 2.75 -10.79
N ALA A 303 -1.10 2.57 -9.50
CA ALA A 303 -1.80 3.56 -8.67
C ALA A 303 -0.98 4.86 -8.54
N SER A 304 0.34 4.76 -8.33
CA SER A 304 1.23 5.93 -8.26
C SER A 304 1.27 6.71 -9.57
N ILE A 305 1.25 6.02 -10.72
CA ILE A 305 1.18 6.66 -12.05
C ILE A 305 -0.16 7.38 -12.21
N SER A 306 -1.27 6.72 -11.82
CA SER A 306 -2.60 7.33 -11.88
C SER A 306 -2.71 8.62 -11.07
N LEU A 307 -2.01 8.72 -9.93
CA LEU A 307 -1.97 9.93 -9.12
C LEU A 307 -1.16 11.05 -9.77
N GLN A 308 -0.18 10.74 -10.62
CA GLN A 308 0.59 11.75 -11.36
C GLN A 308 -0.21 12.37 -12.51
N THR A 309 -1.21 11.64 -13.04
CA THR A 309 -2.04 12.11 -14.15
C THR A 309 -3.34 12.76 -13.69
N ASN A 310 -3.87 12.37 -12.53
CA ASN A 310 -5.17 12.82 -12.04
C ASN A 310 -4.99 13.80 -10.88
N THR A 311 -5.67 14.95 -10.95
CA THR A 311 -5.71 15.90 -9.83
C THR A 311 -6.71 15.43 -8.78
N VAL A 312 -6.30 15.37 -7.52
CA VAL A 312 -7.20 15.05 -6.41
C VAL A 312 -7.97 16.31 -6.00
N THR A 313 -9.29 16.30 -6.21
CA THR A 313 -10.17 17.45 -5.87
C THR A 313 -10.90 17.30 -4.54
N ALA A 314 -11.13 16.08 -4.08
CA ALA A 314 -11.72 15.82 -2.78
C ALA A 314 -11.18 14.55 -2.16
N ILE A 315 -11.10 14.51 -0.83
CA ILE A 315 -10.79 13.31 -0.07
C ILE A 315 -11.93 12.93 0.87
N TYR A 316 -12.28 11.66 0.89
CA TYR A 316 -13.24 11.12 1.84
C TYR A 316 -12.53 10.10 2.71
N PHE A 317 -12.71 10.21 4.03
CA PHE A 317 -12.00 9.37 4.97
C PHE A 317 -12.88 8.87 6.12
N ASP A 318 -12.48 7.73 6.66
CA ASP A 318 -13.09 7.12 7.83
C ASP A 318 -12.05 6.30 8.61
N GLY A 319 -12.22 6.28 9.93
CA GLY A 319 -11.27 5.72 10.88
C GLY A 319 -11.80 4.46 11.55
N LYS A 320 -10.90 3.49 11.77
CA LYS A 320 -11.22 2.32 12.56
C LYS A 320 -10.00 1.75 13.28
N LYS A 321 -10.20 1.38 14.55
CA LYS A 321 -9.26 0.56 15.31
C LYS A 321 -9.33 -0.89 14.86
N ASP A 322 -8.25 -1.39 14.28
CA ASP A 322 -8.15 -2.77 13.83
C ASP A 322 -6.99 -3.50 14.50
N GLU A 323 -7.25 -4.76 14.83
CA GLU A 323 -6.18 -5.71 15.11
C GLU A 323 -5.33 -5.90 13.85
N THR A 324 -4.03 -5.59 13.98
CA THR A 324 -3.10 -5.48 12.87
C THR A 324 -1.88 -6.35 13.12
N LYS A 325 -1.52 -7.15 12.11
CA LYS A 325 -0.30 -7.95 12.14
C LYS A 325 0.91 -7.07 11.91
N THR A 326 1.80 -7.06 12.90
CA THR A 326 3.07 -6.35 12.87
C THR A 326 4.22 -7.33 13.13
N VAL A 327 5.43 -6.95 12.75
CA VAL A 327 6.63 -7.75 13.04
C VAL A 327 7.36 -7.08 14.19
N ASP A 328 7.40 -7.78 15.32
CA ASP A 328 8.20 -7.41 16.48
C ASP A 328 9.62 -7.92 16.26
N LYS A 329 10.59 -7.00 16.32
CA LYS A 329 12.02 -7.26 16.19
C LYS A 329 12.67 -7.07 17.55
N THR A 330 12.39 -7.98 18.48
CA THR A 330 13.08 -8.04 19.77
C THR A 330 14.30 -8.96 19.65
N GLY A 331 15.51 -8.40 19.67
CA GLY A 331 16.77 -9.15 19.50
C GLY A 331 16.99 -9.71 18.09
N ASN A 332 17.62 -10.89 17.98
CA ASN A 332 17.93 -11.56 16.70
C ASN A 332 16.77 -12.38 16.10
N LYS A 333 15.57 -12.35 16.69
CA LYS A 333 14.40 -13.10 16.20
C LYS A 333 13.29 -12.13 15.80
N SER A 334 12.70 -12.34 14.62
CA SER A 334 11.48 -11.65 14.21
C SER A 334 10.28 -12.54 14.49
N ARG A 335 9.27 -12.00 15.17
CA ARG A 335 7.99 -12.67 15.38
C ARG A 335 6.86 -11.81 14.89
N THR A 336 5.86 -12.43 14.28
CA THR A 336 4.62 -11.73 13.92
C THR A 336 3.74 -11.65 15.16
N ILE A 337 3.34 -10.44 15.54
CA ILE A 337 2.40 -10.18 16.64
C ILE A 337 1.17 -9.44 16.13
N SER A 338 0.06 -9.52 16.86
CA SER A 338 -1.12 -8.69 16.63
C SER A 338 -1.09 -7.50 17.58
N LYS A 339 -1.28 -6.28 17.06
CA LYS A 339 -1.45 -5.05 17.84
C LYS A 339 -2.69 -4.30 17.37
N ILE A 340 -3.40 -3.63 18.28
CA ILE A 340 -4.49 -2.73 17.90
C ILE A 340 -3.88 -1.42 17.39
N GLU A 341 -4.21 -1.05 16.15
CA GLU A 341 -3.76 0.19 15.50
C GLU A 341 -4.98 0.94 14.95
N GLU A 342 -4.89 2.28 14.95
CA GLU A 342 -5.86 3.14 14.27
C GLU A 342 -5.53 3.15 12.77
N HIS A 343 -6.52 2.90 11.90
CA HIS A 343 -6.36 3.06 10.46
C HIS A 343 -7.37 4.06 9.91
N ILE A 344 -6.89 5.02 9.14
CA ILE A 344 -7.70 5.99 8.40
C ILE A 344 -7.68 5.58 6.93
N SER A 345 -8.82 5.13 6.42
CA SER A 345 -8.98 4.83 4.99
C SER A 345 -9.27 6.11 4.23
N VAL A 346 -8.62 6.33 3.08
CA VAL A 346 -8.77 7.56 2.30
C VAL A 346 -9.07 7.24 0.83
N LEU A 347 -10.09 7.88 0.29
CA LEU A 347 -10.47 7.79 -1.13
C LEU A 347 -10.56 9.19 -1.74
N SER A 348 -10.39 9.28 -3.05
CA SER A 348 -10.77 10.47 -3.82
C SER A 348 -12.24 10.42 -4.22
N GLN A 349 -12.86 11.59 -4.29
CA GLN A 349 -14.21 11.79 -4.83
C GLN A 349 -14.16 12.82 -5.98
N PRO A 350 -15.06 12.74 -6.98
CA PRO A 350 -16.24 11.87 -7.07
C PRO A 350 -16.01 10.44 -7.64
N ASN A 351 -14.78 10.08 -8.00
CA ASN A 351 -14.48 8.85 -8.76
C ASN A 351 -14.38 7.56 -7.91
N ASP A 352 -14.59 7.63 -6.59
CA ASP A 352 -14.45 6.49 -5.68
C ASP A 352 -13.08 5.77 -5.78
N GLU A 353 -11.99 6.51 -6.02
CA GLU A 353 -10.66 5.89 -6.14
C GLU A 353 -9.99 5.77 -4.78
N TYR A 354 -9.52 4.57 -4.47
CA TYR A 354 -8.72 4.34 -3.27
C TYR A 354 -7.38 5.07 -3.39
N LEU A 355 -7.08 5.94 -2.42
CA LEU A 355 -5.83 6.71 -2.38
C LEU A 355 -4.80 6.02 -1.50
N THR A 356 -5.16 5.75 -0.24
CA THR A 356 -4.24 5.18 0.76
C THR A 356 -4.98 4.71 2.01
N HIS A 357 -4.24 4.09 2.93
CA HIS A 357 -4.64 3.87 4.32
C HIS A 357 -3.53 4.37 5.25
N LEU A 358 -3.86 5.26 6.18
CA LEU A 358 -2.91 5.89 7.09
C LEU A 358 -3.02 5.25 8.48
N THR A 359 -1.92 5.19 9.22
CA THR A 359 -1.89 4.64 10.58
C THR A 359 -1.41 5.73 11.56
N PRO A 360 -2.30 6.63 12.02
CA PRO A 360 -1.92 7.66 12.99
C PRO A 360 -1.55 7.06 14.34
N ALA A 361 -0.78 7.82 15.14
CA ALA A 361 -0.38 7.41 16.49
C ALA A 361 -1.58 7.23 17.45
N GLY A 362 -2.72 7.83 17.13
CA GLY A 362 -3.98 7.68 17.85
C GLY A 362 -5.15 8.26 17.05
N GLY A 363 -6.35 8.16 17.62
CA GLY A 363 -7.60 8.56 16.97
C GLY A 363 -8.09 9.98 17.32
N THR A 364 -7.20 10.89 17.73
CA THR A 364 -7.60 12.29 17.99
C THR A 364 -7.67 13.08 16.69
N GLY A 365 -8.51 14.13 16.64
CA GLY A 365 -8.64 14.98 15.47
C GLY A 365 -7.30 15.56 14.99
N GLU A 366 -6.41 15.95 15.90
CA GLU A 366 -5.07 16.47 15.57
C GLU A 366 -4.17 15.43 14.90
N GLN A 367 -4.18 14.20 15.42
CA GLN A 367 -3.38 13.10 14.85
C GLN A 367 -3.89 12.71 13.46
N ILE A 368 -5.21 12.64 13.28
CA ILE A 368 -5.84 12.37 11.99
C ILE A 368 -5.53 13.50 10.99
N ALA A 369 -5.71 14.76 11.40
CA ALA A 369 -5.41 15.92 10.55
C ALA A 369 -3.94 15.95 10.13
N SER A 370 -3.01 15.62 11.04
CA SER A 370 -1.58 15.64 10.76
C SER A 370 -1.18 14.58 9.72
N VAL A 371 -1.65 13.34 9.84
CA VAL A 371 -1.33 12.30 8.85
C VAL A 371 -2.00 12.57 7.50
N LEU A 372 -3.21 13.11 7.48
CA LEU A 372 -3.87 13.52 6.24
C LEU A 372 -3.09 14.65 5.56
N PHE A 373 -2.70 15.66 6.32
CA PHE A 373 -1.91 16.79 5.80
C PHE A 373 -0.57 16.32 5.22
N GLU A 374 0.18 15.49 5.95
CA GLU A 374 1.45 14.94 5.47
C GLU A 374 1.26 14.15 4.17
N TYR A 375 0.21 13.33 4.07
CA TYR A 375 -0.08 12.61 2.83
C TYR A 375 -0.42 13.56 1.68
N LEU A 376 -1.28 14.55 1.91
CA LEU A 376 -1.74 15.50 0.91
C LEU A 376 -0.59 16.36 0.36
N GLN A 377 0.35 16.79 1.21
CA GLN A 377 1.53 17.55 0.77
C GLN A 377 2.45 16.77 -0.19
N ASN A 378 2.41 15.43 -0.13
CA ASN A 378 3.23 14.56 -0.96
C ASN A 378 2.51 14.11 -2.24
N LEU A 379 1.28 14.57 -2.49
CA LEU A 379 0.58 14.29 -3.74
C LEU A 379 1.16 15.15 -4.88
N PRO A 380 1.35 14.57 -6.08
CA PRO A 380 1.94 15.30 -7.21
C PRO A 380 1.02 16.39 -7.79
N ALA A 381 -0.30 16.20 -7.71
CA ALA A 381 -1.30 17.15 -8.18
C ALA A 381 -2.48 17.21 -7.20
N LEU A 382 -2.60 18.33 -6.47
CA LEU A 382 -3.64 18.55 -5.46
C LEU A 382 -4.37 19.86 -5.72
N ASP A 383 -5.70 19.78 -5.80
CA ASP A 383 -6.61 20.94 -5.81
C ASP A 383 -7.76 20.63 -4.84
N LEU A 384 -7.44 20.54 -3.54
CA LEU A 384 -8.40 20.04 -2.56
C LEU A 384 -9.52 21.05 -2.30
N ARG A 385 -10.70 20.77 -2.84
CA ARG A 385 -11.91 21.58 -2.71
C ARG A 385 -12.86 21.06 -1.65
N ALA A 386 -12.87 19.75 -1.38
CA ALA A 386 -13.82 19.15 -0.46
C ALA A 386 -13.24 18.00 0.38
N VAL A 387 -13.81 17.81 1.57
CA VAL A 387 -13.52 16.71 2.47
C VAL A 387 -14.81 16.10 3.00
N GLY A 388 -14.91 14.77 2.93
CA GLY A 388 -16.05 14.01 3.44
C GLY A 388 -15.67 13.00 4.52
N CYS A 389 -16.53 12.84 5.52
CA CYS A 389 -16.35 11.88 6.62
C CYS A 389 -17.68 11.58 7.34
N ASP A 390 -17.63 10.73 8.35
CA ASP A 390 -18.75 10.52 9.25
C ASP A 390 -19.03 11.75 10.14
N GLY A 391 -20.15 11.73 10.86
CA GLY A 391 -20.59 12.85 11.71
C GLY A 391 -19.96 12.88 13.10
N THR A 392 -18.87 12.16 13.36
CA THR A 392 -18.31 12.10 14.71
C THR A 392 -17.61 13.40 15.09
N ASN A 393 -17.72 13.80 16.36
CA ASN A 393 -17.10 15.04 16.84
C ASN A 393 -15.57 15.07 16.67
N VAL A 394 -14.91 13.90 16.66
CA VAL A 394 -13.47 13.76 16.36
C VAL A 394 -13.15 14.26 14.95
N ASN A 395 -14.04 14.05 13.99
CA ASN A 395 -13.86 14.46 12.60
C ASN A 395 -14.41 15.88 12.34
N THR A 396 -15.59 16.18 12.88
CA THR A 396 -16.40 17.37 12.51
C THR A 396 -16.33 18.52 13.50
N GLY A 397 -15.78 18.32 14.71
CA GLY A 397 -15.71 19.32 15.76
C GLY A 397 -15.13 20.64 15.27
N TRP A 398 -15.81 21.76 15.55
CA TRP A 398 -15.49 23.05 14.93
C TRP A 398 -14.12 23.64 15.35
N LYS A 399 -13.61 23.32 16.56
CA LYS A 399 -12.27 23.74 17.02
C LYS A 399 -11.18 22.70 16.80
N ALA A 400 -11.49 21.46 17.17
CA ALA A 400 -10.52 20.37 17.36
C ALA A 400 -10.88 19.10 16.55
N GLY A 401 -11.87 19.20 15.66
CA GLY A 401 -12.18 18.14 14.71
C GLY A 401 -11.09 18.06 13.63
N ALA A 402 -10.88 16.86 13.09
CA ALA A 402 -9.86 16.58 12.08
C ALA A 402 -9.94 17.54 10.89
N ILE A 403 -11.14 17.85 10.37
CA ILE A 403 -11.27 18.76 9.23
C ILE A 403 -10.89 20.20 9.61
N ALA A 404 -11.34 20.69 10.76
CA ALA A 404 -11.00 22.05 11.21
C ALA A 404 -9.50 22.25 11.44
N LEU A 405 -8.82 21.20 11.93
CA LEU A 405 -7.37 21.21 12.11
C LEU A 405 -6.63 21.04 10.78
N LEU A 406 -7.18 20.26 9.84
CA LEU A 406 -6.66 20.13 8.49
C LEU A 406 -6.70 21.47 7.74
N GLU A 407 -7.82 22.20 7.78
CA GLU A 407 -7.93 23.54 7.17
C GLU A 407 -6.89 24.51 7.73
N LYS A 408 -6.66 24.50 9.04
CA LYS A 408 -5.60 25.31 9.68
C LYS A 408 -4.20 24.96 9.16
N LYS A 409 -3.92 23.68 8.94
CA LYS A 409 -2.63 23.22 8.38
C LYS A 409 -2.50 23.57 6.90
N LEU A 410 -3.60 23.50 6.13
CA LEU A 410 -3.65 23.88 4.71
C LEU A 410 -3.56 25.39 4.48
N GLY A 411 -4.04 26.20 5.43
CA GLY A 411 -4.10 27.67 5.31
C GLY A 411 -5.31 28.18 4.54
N TYR A 412 -6.21 27.30 4.11
CA TYR A 412 -7.46 27.65 3.41
C TYR A 412 -8.56 26.66 3.78
N PRO A 413 -9.84 27.07 3.67
CA PRO A 413 -10.94 26.19 4.00
C PRO A 413 -11.31 25.21 2.88
N VAL A 414 -11.93 24.09 3.24
CA VAL A 414 -12.45 23.09 2.30
C VAL A 414 -13.96 22.93 2.48
N GLN A 415 -14.67 22.47 1.45
CA GLN A 415 -16.08 22.15 1.57
C GLN A 415 -16.25 20.90 2.45
N ARG A 416 -17.18 20.92 3.39
CA ARG A 416 -17.40 19.79 4.32
C ARG A 416 -18.66 19.02 3.95
N PHE A 417 -18.50 17.77 3.53
CA PHE A 417 -19.61 16.86 3.21
C PHE A 417 -19.72 15.75 4.26
N ILE A 418 -20.55 15.98 5.27
CA ILE A 418 -20.71 15.06 6.41
C ILE A 418 -21.80 14.04 6.11
N CYS A 419 -21.50 12.75 6.23
CA CYS A 419 -22.35 11.66 5.76
C CYS A 419 -23.82 11.76 6.23
N LEU A 420 -24.74 11.98 5.29
CA LEU A 420 -26.18 12.01 5.56
C LEU A 420 -26.77 10.65 5.93
N LEU A 421 -26.18 9.54 5.45
CA LEU A 421 -26.63 8.21 5.86
C LEU A 421 -26.34 7.96 7.34
N HIS A 422 -25.15 8.34 7.80
CA HIS A 422 -24.83 8.32 9.23
C HIS A 422 -25.76 9.29 9.99
N GLY A 423 -25.99 10.50 9.47
CA GLY A 423 -26.98 11.43 10.01
C GLY A 423 -28.38 10.84 10.14
N ASN A 424 -28.82 10.01 9.19
CA ASN A 424 -30.11 9.32 9.20
C ASN A 424 -30.20 8.20 10.26
N GLU A 425 -29.08 7.59 10.65
CA GLU A 425 -29.04 6.59 11.71
C GLU A 425 -29.23 7.22 13.11
N LEU A 426 -28.78 8.45 13.31
CA LEU A 426 -28.74 9.07 14.64
C LEU A 426 -30.12 9.31 15.27
N PRO A 427 -31.16 9.80 14.56
CA PRO A 427 -32.50 9.91 15.13
C PRO A 427 -33.07 8.59 15.62
N LEU A 428 -32.97 7.52 14.82
CA LEU A 428 -33.41 6.18 15.21
C LEU A 428 -32.65 5.70 16.44
N ARG A 429 -31.33 5.94 16.49
CA ARG A 429 -30.49 5.60 17.63
C ARG A 429 -30.95 6.23 18.93
N HIS A 430 -31.12 7.55 18.94
CA HIS A 430 -31.48 8.27 20.17
C HIS A 430 -32.91 7.96 20.59
N MET A 431 -33.82 7.77 19.62
CA MET A 431 -35.19 7.36 19.93
C MET A 431 -35.22 5.96 20.55
N PHE A 432 -34.47 5.00 20.00
CA PHE A 432 -34.33 3.66 20.56
C PHE A 432 -33.76 3.70 21.98
N GLN A 433 -32.69 4.46 22.21
CA GLN A 433 -32.07 4.59 23.53
C GLN A 433 -33.00 5.21 24.59
N ASN A 434 -33.88 6.13 24.18
CA ASN A 434 -34.89 6.71 25.08
C ASN A 434 -36.05 5.75 25.36
N ILE A 435 -36.39 4.88 24.42
CA ILE A 435 -37.52 3.94 24.54
C ILE A 435 -37.11 2.66 25.28
N ASP A 436 -36.00 2.03 24.87
CA ASP A 436 -35.57 0.72 25.38
C ASP A 436 -34.47 0.83 26.44
N GLY A 437 -33.79 1.98 26.53
CA GLY A 437 -32.70 2.22 27.47
C GLY A 437 -31.30 2.10 26.85
N SER A 438 -30.28 2.26 27.71
CA SER A 438 -28.89 2.31 27.29
C SER A 438 -28.29 0.94 26.94
N THR A 439 -27.21 0.94 26.17
CA THR A 439 -26.49 -0.28 25.77
C THR A 439 -25.67 -0.85 26.92
N THR A 440 -25.65 -2.17 27.10
CA THR A 440 -24.86 -2.86 28.15
C THR A 440 -23.52 -3.40 27.64
N GLY A 441 -23.32 -3.38 26.32
CA GLY A 441 -22.12 -3.85 25.63
C GLY A 441 -22.22 -3.53 24.14
N PRO A 442 -21.19 -3.82 23.32
CA PRO A 442 -21.13 -3.45 21.89
C PRO A 442 -22.17 -4.14 20.98
N THR A 443 -22.81 -5.21 21.47
CA THR A 443 -23.78 -6.02 20.72
C THR A 443 -25.02 -6.37 21.55
N SER A 444 -25.24 -5.70 22.68
CA SER A 444 -26.36 -5.98 23.58
C SER A 444 -27.04 -4.72 24.09
N PHE A 445 -28.35 -4.84 24.28
CA PHE A 445 -29.22 -3.82 24.86
C PHE A 445 -29.75 -4.30 26.21
N SER A 446 -30.05 -3.36 27.12
CA SER A 446 -30.60 -3.67 28.44
C SER A 446 -32.10 -3.93 28.42
N GLY A 447 -32.83 -3.24 27.53
CA GLY A 447 -34.28 -3.22 27.50
C GLY A 447 -34.94 -4.44 26.87
N PRO A 448 -36.27 -4.57 27.07
CA PRO A 448 -37.05 -5.70 26.59
C PRO A 448 -37.07 -5.81 25.05
N ILE A 449 -37.13 -4.69 24.34
CA ILE A 449 -37.13 -4.66 22.87
C ILE A 449 -35.76 -5.10 22.37
N GLY A 450 -34.70 -4.50 22.91
CA GLY A 450 -33.33 -4.80 22.50
C GLY A 450 -32.91 -6.24 22.78
N LYS A 451 -33.37 -6.85 23.88
CA LYS A 451 -33.22 -8.30 24.13
C LYS A 451 -33.94 -9.16 23.09
N SER A 452 -35.12 -8.71 22.65
CA SER A 452 -35.92 -9.42 21.64
C SER A 452 -35.26 -9.37 20.25
N LEU A 453 -34.52 -8.31 19.92
CA LEU A 453 -33.77 -8.21 18.66
C LEU A 453 -32.77 -9.34 18.45
N VAL A 454 -32.16 -9.86 19.53
CA VAL A 454 -31.19 -10.97 19.44
C VAL A 454 -31.88 -12.25 18.97
N ARG A 455 -33.11 -12.48 19.43
CA ARG A 455 -33.91 -13.70 19.18
C ARG A 455 -34.95 -13.52 18.06
N CYS A 456 -34.84 -12.46 17.26
CA CYS A 456 -35.87 -12.13 16.26
C CYS A 456 -36.15 -13.26 15.25
N LEU A 457 -35.15 -14.09 14.93
CA LEU A 457 -35.28 -15.23 14.01
C LEU A 457 -36.05 -16.41 14.60
N SER A 458 -36.12 -16.56 15.93
CA SER A 458 -36.91 -17.62 16.55
C SER A 458 -38.40 -17.32 16.58
N LEU A 459 -38.80 -16.08 16.25
CA LEU A 459 -40.20 -15.67 16.22
C LEU A 459 -40.82 -16.08 14.88
N GLN A 460 -41.90 -16.87 14.92
CA GLN A 460 -42.71 -17.12 13.73
C GLN A 460 -43.39 -15.84 13.28
N VAL A 461 -43.59 -15.69 11.97
CA VAL A 461 -44.37 -14.56 11.44
C VAL A 461 -45.83 -14.78 11.84
N VAL A 462 -46.44 -13.71 12.33
CA VAL A 462 -47.83 -13.71 12.77
C VAL A 462 -48.64 -12.68 11.99
N GLN A 463 -49.94 -12.56 12.26
CA GLN A 463 -50.73 -11.47 11.70
C GLN A 463 -50.29 -10.13 12.34
N PHE A 464 -49.91 -9.16 11.52
CA PHE A 464 -49.47 -7.84 11.97
C PHE A 464 -50.19 -6.72 11.22
N LYS A 465 -50.23 -5.52 11.82
CA LYS A 465 -50.85 -4.35 11.20
C LYS A 465 -49.94 -3.77 10.11
N LYS A 466 -50.51 -3.53 8.92
CA LYS A 466 -49.80 -2.86 7.83
C LYS A 466 -49.49 -1.40 8.19
N ILE A 467 -48.34 -0.90 7.72
CA ILE A 467 -47.96 0.51 7.86
C ILE A 467 -47.87 1.08 6.45
N ASP A 468 -48.81 1.96 6.10
CA ASP A 468 -48.85 2.56 4.77
C ASP A 468 -47.82 3.69 4.66
N VAL A 469 -46.87 3.51 3.77
CA VAL A 469 -45.78 4.46 3.49
C VAL A 469 -45.35 4.38 2.03
N GLU A 470 -44.84 5.49 1.52
CA GLU A 470 -44.12 5.52 0.26
C GLU A 470 -42.70 4.99 0.45
N ILE A 471 -42.40 3.88 -0.22
CA ILE A 471 -41.06 3.31 -0.25
C ILE A 471 -40.49 3.62 -1.63
N PRO A 472 -39.37 4.36 -1.73
CA PRO A 472 -38.74 4.63 -3.02
C PRO A 472 -38.39 3.32 -3.73
N ASN A 473 -38.74 3.21 -5.01
CA ASN A 473 -38.31 2.09 -5.84
C ASN A 473 -36.78 2.15 -6.02
N PHE A 474 -36.10 1.03 -5.85
CA PHE A 474 -34.64 0.94 -5.92
C PHE A 474 -34.22 -0.36 -6.62
N ASP A 475 -33.21 -0.30 -7.49
CA ASP A 475 -32.69 -1.50 -8.14
C ASP A 475 -32.01 -2.42 -7.10
N SER A 476 -32.64 -3.56 -6.85
CA SER A 476 -32.16 -4.59 -5.92
C SER A 476 -30.74 -5.10 -6.22
N LYS A 477 -30.23 -4.94 -7.45
CA LYS A 477 -28.87 -5.35 -7.84
C LYS A 477 -27.78 -4.45 -7.24
N LEU A 478 -28.13 -3.22 -6.86
CA LEU A 478 -27.20 -2.23 -6.30
C LEU A 478 -27.11 -2.26 -4.77
N LEU A 479 -27.87 -3.17 -4.13
CA LEU A 479 -27.98 -3.26 -2.68
C LEU A 479 -27.10 -4.36 -2.11
N SER A 480 -26.51 -4.10 -0.94
CA SER A 480 -25.93 -5.14 -0.09
C SER A 480 -27.01 -6.07 0.46
N THR A 481 -26.60 -7.23 1.00
CA THR A 481 -27.52 -8.19 1.63
C THR A 481 -28.41 -7.53 2.69
N ASP A 482 -27.83 -6.73 3.58
CA ASP A 482 -28.56 -6.09 4.69
C ASP A 482 -29.54 -5.01 4.17
N GLN A 483 -29.15 -4.26 3.14
CA GLN A 483 -30.01 -3.26 2.51
C GLN A 483 -31.13 -3.88 1.68
N LYS A 484 -30.86 -5.02 1.03
CA LYS A 484 -31.89 -5.81 0.35
C LYS A 484 -32.88 -6.38 1.37
N TYR A 485 -32.40 -6.79 2.55
CA TYR A 485 -33.29 -7.13 3.64
C TYR A 485 -34.19 -5.96 4.05
N LEU A 486 -33.60 -4.77 4.24
CA LEU A 486 -34.31 -3.56 4.65
C LEU A 486 -35.47 -3.22 3.71
N ILE A 487 -35.25 -3.25 2.39
CA ILE A 487 -36.32 -2.91 1.42
C ILE A 487 -37.38 -4.01 1.33
N ASP A 488 -36.98 -5.29 1.32
CA ASP A 488 -37.90 -6.42 1.21
C ASP A 488 -38.82 -6.51 2.44
N ILE A 489 -38.27 -6.34 3.66
CA ILE A 489 -39.05 -6.37 4.91
C ILE A 489 -39.96 -5.13 5.03
N ALA A 490 -39.52 -3.96 4.55
CA ALA A 490 -40.37 -2.79 4.49
C ALA A 490 -41.55 -3.00 3.51
N HIS A 491 -41.32 -3.61 2.35
CA HIS A 491 -42.41 -3.98 1.44
C HIS A 491 -43.38 -5.00 2.06
N ALA A 492 -42.89 -5.97 2.83
CA ALA A 492 -43.74 -6.93 3.56
C ALA A 492 -44.62 -6.25 4.62
N ILE A 493 -44.07 -5.28 5.37
CA ILE A 493 -44.84 -4.51 6.35
C ILE A 493 -45.88 -3.62 5.66
N LYS A 494 -45.53 -3.01 4.53
CA LYS A 494 -46.46 -2.21 3.72
C LYS A 494 -47.63 -3.05 3.19
N SER A 495 -47.34 -4.25 2.67
CA SER A 495 -48.36 -5.14 2.10
C SER A 495 -49.19 -5.87 3.15
N GLY A 496 -48.68 -6.03 4.38
CA GLY A 496 -49.27 -6.89 5.40
C GLY A 496 -48.94 -8.38 5.21
N LEU A 497 -48.08 -8.72 4.25
CA LEU A 497 -47.74 -10.10 3.88
C LEU A 497 -46.22 -10.27 3.86
N CYS A 498 -45.70 -11.18 4.70
CA CYS A 498 -44.29 -11.55 4.69
C CYS A 498 -44.11 -12.95 4.09
N PRO A 499 -43.43 -13.07 2.93
CA PRO A 499 -43.09 -14.37 2.35
C PRO A 499 -42.21 -15.24 3.26
N ASP A 500 -42.36 -16.57 3.21
CA ASP A 500 -41.60 -17.51 4.05
C ASP A 500 -40.09 -17.44 3.82
N ASN A 501 -39.66 -17.22 2.57
CA ASN A 501 -38.25 -17.06 2.23
C ASN A 501 -37.65 -15.78 2.85
N LEU A 502 -38.45 -14.73 3.05
CA LEU A 502 -38.04 -13.50 3.73
C LEU A 502 -38.05 -13.69 5.25
N ALA A 503 -39.06 -14.38 5.77
CA ALA A 503 -39.22 -14.67 7.19
C ALA A 503 -38.04 -15.47 7.79
N SER A 504 -37.50 -16.38 7.00
CA SER A 504 -36.38 -17.27 7.34
C SER A 504 -35.00 -16.69 7.03
N ARG A 505 -34.92 -15.56 6.30
CA ARG A 505 -33.65 -14.91 5.95
C ARG A 505 -33.07 -14.18 7.17
N ASP A 506 -31.75 -14.28 7.35
CA ASP A 506 -31.04 -13.56 8.41
C ASP A 506 -31.11 -12.02 8.17
N PRO A 507 -31.64 -11.23 9.13
CA PRO A 507 -31.67 -9.76 9.04
C PRO A 507 -30.28 -9.09 9.19
N GLY A 508 -29.23 -9.88 9.44
CA GLY A 508 -27.86 -9.41 9.63
C GLY A 508 -27.48 -9.26 11.10
N PRO A 509 -26.19 -9.16 11.45
CA PRO A 509 -25.73 -9.12 12.83
C PRO A 509 -26.09 -7.81 13.53
N LEU A 510 -26.41 -7.88 14.83
CA LEU A 510 -26.68 -6.71 15.65
C LEU A 510 -25.36 -5.97 15.98
N ASN A 511 -25.30 -4.68 15.67
CA ASN A 511 -24.10 -3.86 15.86
C ASN A 511 -24.50 -2.40 16.15
N HIS A 512 -24.04 -1.85 17.28
CA HIS A 512 -24.37 -0.47 17.68
C HIS A 512 -23.78 0.61 16.77
N SER A 513 -22.82 0.25 15.93
CA SER A 513 -22.23 1.10 14.89
C SER A 513 -22.92 0.97 13.53
N ARG A 514 -23.94 0.10 13.37
CA ARG A 514 -24.66 -0.08 12.10
C ARG A 514 -26.16 -0.20 12.34
N TRP A 515 -26.91 0.85 12.06
CA TRP A 515 -28.34 0.89 12.41
C TRP A 515 -29.25 0.23 11.37
N VAL A 516 -28.75 -0.05 10.16
CA VAL A 516 -29.50 -0.80 9.13
C VAL A 516 -29.95 -2.17 9.67
N THR A 517 -29.04 -2.94 10.26
CA THR A 517 -29.37 -4.29 10.77
C THR A 517 -30.25 -4.23 12.02
N THR A 518 -30.10 -3.18 12.83
CA THR A 518 -31.00 -2.93 13.97
C THR A 518 -32.42 -2.61 13.48
N GLY A 519 -32.57 -1.77 12.45
CA GLY A 519 -33.85 -1.51 11.78
C GLY A 519 -34.48 -2.77 11.18
N ASN A 520 -33.68 -3.61 10.50
CA ASN A 520 -34.11 -4.91 10.00
C ASN A 520 -34.67 -5.79 11.11
N ARG A 521 -33.95 -5.89 12.23
CA ARG A 521 -34.35 -6.72 13.38
C ARG A 521 -35.59 -6.16 14.08
N LEU A 522 -35.74 -4.84 14.21
CA LEU A 522 -36.93 -4.19 14.75
C LEU A 522 -38.17 -4.58 13.95
N MET A 523 -38.10 -4.44 12.63
CA MET A 523 -39.17 -4.86 11.72
C MET A 523 -39.45 -6.37 11.79
N ARG A 524 -38.40 -7.19 11.93
CA ARG A 524 -38.56 -8.65 12.08
C ARG A 524 -39.22 -9.06 13.39
N VAL A 525 -38.93 -8.37 14.50
CA VAL A 525 -39.59 -8.58 15.80
C VAL A 525 -41.06 -8.13 15.73
N TYR A 526 -41.33 -6.99 15.09
CA TYR A 526 -42.69 -6.49 14.91
C TYR A 526 -43.61 -7.49 14.21
N ILE A 527 -43.19 -8.04 13.06
CA ILE A 527 -44.00 -9.02 12.33
C ILE A 527 -44.08 -10.39 13.03
N GLY A 528 -43.27 -10.61 14.06
CA GLY A 528 -43.25 -11.84 14.86
C GLY A 528 -43.91 -11.70 16.24
N THR A 529 -44.57 -10.57 16.51
CA THR A 529 -45.21 -10.28 17.80
C THR A 529 -46.70 -10.02 17.60
N MET A 530 -47.58 -10.88 18.14
CA MET A 530 -49.04 -10.77 17.94
C MET A 530 -49.61 -9.44 18.45
N ASN A 531 -49.16 -9.01 19.63
CA ASN A 531 -49.60 -7.79 20.30
C ASN A 531 -48.37 -6.94 20.64
N PRO A 532 -47.81 -6.20 19.65
CA PRO A 532 -46.61 -5.41 19.87
C PRO A 532 -46.90 -4.25 20.85
N SER A 533 -45.98 -3.99 21.77
CA SER A 533 -46.03 -2.83 22.66
C SER A 533 -46.07 -1.52 21.87
N VAL A 534 -46.68 -0.47 22.42
CA VAL A 534 -46.74 0.86 21.80
C VAL A 534 -45.34 1.39 21.45
N GLU A 535 -44.36 1.11 22.29
CA GLU A 535 -42.95 1.43 22.13
C GLU A 535 -42.34 0.79 20.88
N LEU A 536 -42.54 -0.52 20.68
CA LEU A 536 -42.10 -1.25 19.50
C LEU A 536 -42.79 -0.73 18.24
N VAL A 537 -44.10 -0.48 18.29
CA VAL A 537 -44.85 0.11 17.16
C VAL A 537 -44.28 1.48 16.80
N THR A 538 -44.01 2.33 17.79
CA THR A 538 -43.43 3.66 17.58
C THR A 538 -42.07 3.59 16.87
N LEU A 539 -41.19 2.67 17.30
CA LEU A 539 -39.89 2.46 16.67
C LEU A 539 -40.01 1.98 15.23
N VAL A 540 -40.89 1.02 14.97
CA VAL A 540 -41.09 0.45 13.63
C VAL A 540 -41.74 1.45 12.70
N GLU A 541 -42.72 2.23 13.19
CA GLU A 541 -43.31 3.33 12.43
C GLU A 541 -42.27 4.36 12.04
N PHE A 542 -41.34 4.74 12.94
CA PHE A 542 -40.24 5.65 12.59
C PHE A 542 -39.30 5.04 11.56
N VAL A 543 -38.98 3.74 11.67
CA VAL A 543 -38.18 3.04 10.67
C VAL A 543 -38.86 3.11 9.29
N MET A 544 -40.16 2.84 9.23
CA MET A 544 -40.95 2.80 8.00
C MET A 544 -41.22 4.18 7.40
N LYS A 545 -41.53 5.19 8.22
CA LYS A 545 -41.93 6.53 7.78
C LYS A 545 -40.75 7.47 7.55
N VAL A 546 -39.62 7.28 8.24
CA VAL A 546 -38.47 8.20 8.20
C VAL A 546 -37.21 7.50 7.73
N TYR A 547 -36.74 6.49 8.46
CA TYR A 547 -35.42 5.90 8.24
C TYR A 547 -35.28 5.27 6.84
N VAL A 548 -36.21 4.38 6.47
CA VAL A 548 -36.22 3.66 5.19
C VAL A 548 -36.37 4.63 4.00
N PRO A 549 -37.38 5.52 3.96
CA PRO A 549 -37.53 6.47 2.87
C PRO A 549 -36.30 7.37 2.70
N MET A 550 -35.73 7.89 3.80
CA MET A 550 -34.53 8.73 3.74
C MET A 550 -33.29 7.96 3.26
N TRP A 551 -33.08 6.73 3.75
CA TRP A 551 -31.96 5.90 3.34
C TRP A 551 -31.93 5.69 1.82
N PHE A 552 -33.08 5.32 1.23
CA PHE A 552 -33.17 5.09 -0.21
C PHE A 552 -33.20 6.39 -1.04
N THR A 553 -33.77 7.48 -0.49
CA THR A 553 -33.72 8.80 -1.16
C THR A 553 -32.27 9.28 -1.29
N ILE A 554 -31.50 9.28 -0.19
CA ILE A 554 -30.09 9.67 -0.18
C ILE A 554 -29.25 8.78 -1.12
N ARG A 555 -29.58 7.49 -1.21
CA ARG A 555 -28.88 6.56 -2.12
C ARG A 555 -29.22 6.78 -3.59
N LYS A 556 -30.44 7.19 -3.89
CA LYS A 556 -30.91 7.46 -5.26
C LYS A 556 -30.37 8.79 -5.78
N GLU A 557 -30.27 9.78 -4.90
CA GLU A 557 -29.81 11.14 -5.19
C GLU A 557 -28.61 11.48 -4.30
N PRO A 558 -27.46 10.82 -4.52
CA PRO A 558 -26.32 10.94 -3.61
C PRO A 558 -25.58 12.27 -3.76
N SER A 559 -25.89 13.10 -4.76
CA SER A 559 -25.18 14.36 -4.97
C SER A 559 -25.25 15.29 -3.76
N CYS A 560 -24.13 15.96 -3.46
CA CYS A 560 -24.06 17.01 -2.46
C CYS A 560 -25.01 18.18 -2.75
N THR A 561 -25.39 18.39 -4.01
CA THR A 561 -26.39 19.38 -4.45
C THR A 561 -27.78 19.11 -3.89
N ASN A 562 -28.08 17.89 -3.46
CA ASN A 562 -29.37 17.52 -2.84
C ASN A 562 -29.34 17.54 -1.32
N GLY A 563 -28.19 17.83 -0.68
CA GLY A 563 -28.02 17.63 0.75
C GLY A 563 -29.01 18.41 1.62
N SER A 564 -29.26 19.68 1.31
CA SER A 564 -30.23 20.52 2.04
C SER A 564 -31.67 20.08 1.83
N ARG A 565 -32.00 19.57 0.62
CA ARG A 565 -33.32 18.97 0.34
C ARG A 565 -33.53 17.70 1.16
N HIS A 566 -32.50 16.87 1.31
CA HIS A 566 -32.56 15.68 2.17
C HIS A 566 -32.79 16.06 3.63
N MET A 567 -32.16 17.13 4.13
CA MET A 567 -32.42 17.65 5.48
C MET A 567 -33.88 18.10 5.65
N MET A 568 -34.41 18.88 4.70
CA MET A 568 -35.83 19.28 4.71
C MET A 568 -36.74 18.05 4.73
N LYS A 569 -36.51 17.09 3.83
CA LYS A 569 -37.31 15.86 3.75
C LYS A 569 -37.31 15.07 5.06
N GLN A 570 -36.17 14.96 5.74
CA GLN A 570 -36.09 14.29 7.04
C GLN A 570 -36.91 15.02 8.13
N ILE A 571 -36.88 16.35 8.13
CA ILE A 571 -37.70 17.18 9.04
C ILE A 571 -39.19 16.97 8.74
N THR A 572 -39.59 17.04 7.47
CA THR A 572 -40.98 16.81 7.06
C THR A 572 -41.46 15.43 7.46
N LEU A 573 -40.69 14.38 7.17
CA LEU A 573 -41.06 12.99 7.48
C LEU A 573 -41.11 12.71 8.99
N SER A 574 -40.35 13.43 9.81
CA SER A 574 -40.36 13.25 11.27
C SER A 574 -41.37 14.15 12.01
N SER A 575 -42.06 15.04 11.30
CA SER A 575 -42.99 16.01 11.88
C SER A 575 -44.23 15.39 12.55
N TYR A 576 -44.63 14.19 12.14
CA TYR A 576 -45.78 13.45 12.69
C TYR A 576 -45.54 12.95 14.13
N LEU A 577 -44.29 12.93 14.59
CA LEU A 577 -43.95 12.37 15.88
C LEU A 577 -44.65 13.12 17.02
N PRO A 578 -45.13 12.41 18.06
CA PRO A 578 -45.60 13.05 19.29
C PRO A 578 -44.50 13.91 19.92
N THR A 579 -44.89 14.98 20.62
CA THR A 579 -43.96 15.96 21.24
C THR A 579 -42.82 15.30 22.02
N LYS A 580 -43.12 14.24 22.78
CA LYS A 580 -42.14 13.44 23.54
C LYS A 580 -40.95 12.97 22.69
N TYR A 581 -41.19 12.47 21.47
CA TYR A 581 -40.16 11.94 20.59
C TYR A 581 -39.68 12.98 19.58
N LYS A 582 -40.56 13.91 19.18
CA LYS A 582 -40.25 15.00 18.24
C LYS A 582 -39.10 15.86 18.77
N VAL A 583 -39.11 16.26 20.05
CA VAL A 583 -38.03 17.07 20.65
C VAL A 583 -36.68 16.34 20.58
N ILE A 584 -36.66 15.03 20.83
CA ILE A 584 -35.44 14.21 20.77
C ILE A 584 -34.90 14.17 19.34
N VAL A 585 -35.76 13.88 18.36
CA VAL A 585 -35.38 13.79 16.95
C VAL A 585 -34.92 15.15 16.43
N GLN A 586 -35.65 16.23 16.71
CA GLN A 586 -35.28 17.59 16.33
C GLN A 586 -33.94 18.01 16.94
N GLN A 587 -33.68 17.68 18.20
CA GLN A 587 -32.38 17.95 18.83
C GLN A 587 -31.24 17.24 18.11
N VAL A 588 -31.43 15.97 17.71
CA VAL A 588 -30.42 15.21 16.97
C VAL A 588 -30.20 15.79 15.57
N ILE A 589 -31.27 16.16 14.86
CA ILE A 589 -31.20 16.83 13.56
C ILE A 589 -30.44 18.17 13.70
N GLN A 590 -30.78 18.97 14.72
CA GLN A 590 -30.13 20.25 15.03
C GLN A 590 -28.63 20.10 15.28
N GLN A 591 -28.18 19.05 15.95
CA GLN A 591 -26.76 18.82 16.21
C GLN A 591 -25.98 18.32 14.99
N ASN A 592 -26.67 17.77 13.98
CA ASN A 592 -26.07 17.14 12.80
C ASN A 592 -26.41 17.86 11.48
N ALA A 593 -26.91 19.10 11.55
CA ALA A 593 -27.32 19.89 10.39
C ALA A 593 -26.15 20.51 9.60
N TYR A 594 -25.10 19.75 9.36
CA TYR A 594 -23.93 20.19 8.59
C TYR A 594 -24.30 20.59 7.16
N PHE A 595 -25.30 19.92 6.56
CA PHE A 595 -25.80 20.27 5.23
C PHE A 595 -26.68 21.53 5.20
N LEU A 596 -27.05 22.08 6.36
CA LEU A 596 -27.70 23.39 6.43
C LEU A 596 -26.72 24.54 6.64
N HIS A 597 -25.41 24.26 6.81
CA HIS A 597 -24.40 25.31 6.80
C HIS A 597 -24.55 26.18 5.52
N PRO A 598 -24.40 27.51 5.57
CA PRO A 598 -24.63 28.42 4.44
C PRO A 598 -24.01 27.91 3.14
N GLU A 599 -22.76 27.45 3.21
CA GLU A 599 -22.06 26.90 2.05
C GLU A 599 -22.74 25.73 1.35
N ASN A 600 -23.28 24.79 2.12
CA ASN A 600 -23.97 23.62 1.59
C ASN A 600 -25.37 24.01 1.07
N VAL A 601 -26.04 24.97 1.70
CA VAL A 601 -27.30 25.53 1.22
C VAL A 601 -27.10 26.27 -0.10
N LEU A 602 -26.05 27.08 -0.23
CA LEU A 602 -25.71 27.78 -1.47
C LEU A 602 -25.41 26.81 -2.62
N ILE A 603 -24.67 25.73 -2.37
CA ILE A 603 -24.44 24.67 -3.36
C ILE A 603 -25.78 24.11 -3.87
N CYS A 604 -26.73 23.86 -2.96
CA CYS A 604 -28.06 23.39 -3.33
C CYS A 604 -28.82 24.44 -4.17
N MET A 605 -28.81 25.71 -3.73
CA MET A 605 -29.52 26.81 -4.39
C MET A 605 -29.02 27.06 -5.82
N VAL A 606 -27.71 27.10 -6.07
CA VAL A 606 -27.16 27.37 -7.42
C VAL A 606 -27.38 26.23 -8.42
N THR A 607 -27.85 25.08 -7.93
CA THR A 607 -28.23 23.91 -8.73
C THR A 607 -29.73 23.63 -8.67
N ASP A 608 -30.53 24.54 -8.12
CA ASP A 608 -31.98 24.39 -8.03
C ASP A 608 -32.61 24.26 -9.43
N ASN A 609 -33.74 23.57 -9.53
CA ASN A 609 -34.56 23.57 -10.73
C ASN A 609 -35.24 24.94 -10.94
N ASP A 610 -35.51 25.68 -9.86
CA ASP A 610 -36.08 27.02 -9.90
C ASP A 610 -35.02 28.11 -10.21
N PRO A 611 -35.15 28.85 -11.34
CA PRO A 611 -34.23 29.92 -11.70
C PRO A 611 -34.14 31.06 -10.67
N GLU A 612 -35.22 31.38 -9.96
CA GLU A 612 -35.21 32.46 -8.96
C GLU A 612 -34.40 32.07 -7.73
N ILE A 613 -34.48 30.80 -7.32
CA ILE A 613 -33.65 30.25 -6.25
C ILE A 613 -32.18 30.25 -6.67
N ARG A 614 -31.88 29.88 -7.93
CA ARG A 614 -30.51 29.93 -8.46
C ARG A 614 -29.96 31.35 -8.46
N LYS A 615 -30.76 32.33 -8.88
CA LYS A 615 -30.39 33.75 -8.90
C LYS A 615 -30.08 34.27 -7.49
N ARG A 616 -30.95 34.01 -6.52
CA ARG A 616 -30.72 34.35 -5.10
C ARG A 616 -29.49 33.65 -4.53
N GLY A 617 -29.27 32.38 -4.87
CA GLY A 617 -28.09 31.63 -4.44
C GLY A 617 -26.81 32.25 -4.98
N LEU A 618 -26.80 32.66 -6.25
CA LEU A 618 -25.65 33.25 -6.91
C LEU A 618 -25.32 34.65 -6.37
N GLU A 619 -26.35 35.47 -6.10
CA GLU A 619 -26.22 36.76 -5.41
C GLU A 619 -25.52 36.59 -4.05
N LEU A 620 -25.99 35.65 -3.23
CA LEU A 620 -25.39 35.35 -1.92
C LEU A 620 -23.94 34.82 -2.05
N VAL A 621 -23.63 34.04 -3.08
CA VAL A 621 -22.26 33.59 -3.35
C VAL A 621 -21.36 34.78 -3.68
N LEU A 622 -21.79 35.69 -4.56
CA LEU A 622 -21.04 36.89 -4.90
C LEU A 622 -20.79 37.77 -3.67
N LEU A 623 -21.82 38.01 -2.86
CA LEU A 623 -21.73 38.77 -1.60
C LEU A 623 -20.76 38.11 -0.60
N SER A 624 -20.81 36.78 -0.47
CA SER A 624 -19.91 36.04 0.41
C SER A 624 -18.44 36.23 0.03
N ARG A 625 -18.14 36.27 -1.29
CA ARG A 625 -16.77 36.42 -1.81
C ARG A 625 -16.22 37.81 -1.53
N GLU A 626 -17.06 38.84 -1.61
CA GLU A 626 -16.67 40.21 -1.23
C GLU A 626 -16.35 40.33 0.25
N THR A 627 -17.13 39.66 1.09
CA THR A 627 -16.93 39.63 2.54
C THR A 627 -15.65 38.88 2.91
N ALA A 628 -15.42 37.70 2.32
CA ALA A 628 -14.24 36.88 2.59
C ALA A 628 -12.91 37.60 2.26
N LYS A 629 -12.89 38.41 1.20
CA LYS A 629 -11.71 39.25 0.84
C LYS A 629 -11.31 40.22 1.95
N LYS A 630 -12.25 40.67 2.79
CA LYS A 630 -12.01 41.64 3.86
C LYS A 630 -11.45 40.98 5.13
N GLU A 631 -11.85 39.75 5.43
CA GLU A 631 -11.55 39.11 6.71
C GLU A 631 -10.23 38.31 6.73
N GLY A 632 -9.84 37.70 5.60
CA GLY A 632 -8.56 37.00 5.43
C GLY A 632 -8.31 35.81 6.39
N LYS A 633 -9.33 35.34 7.12
CA LYS A 633 -9.23 34.26 8.11
C LYS A 633 -10.01 33.02 7.65
N ILE A 634 -9.55 31.85 8.09
CA ILE A 634 -10.31 30.60 7.93
C ILE A 634 -11.57 30.69 8.79
N ARG A 635 -12.73 30.47 8.19
CA ARG A 635 -14.03 30.52 8.88
C ARG A 635 -14.13 29.47 10.00
N PRO A 636 -14.87 29.75 11.07
CA PRO A 636 -15.34 28.71 11.98
C PRO A 636 -16.56 27.98 11.38
N PHE A 637 -16.42 26.71 10.99
CA PHE A 637 -17.56 25.93 10.52
C PHE A 637 -18.46 25.50 11.69
N ARG A 638 -19.65 26.10 11.82
CA ARG A 638 -20.61 25.81 12.90
C ARG A 638 -21.95 25.37 12.34
N VAL A 639 -22.59 24.42 12.99
CA VAL A 639 -23.94 23.98 12.61
C VAL A 639 -24.92 25.13 12.91
N PRO A 640 -25.76 25.56 11.95
CA PRO A 640 -26.69 26.66 12.13
C PRO A 640 -27.88 26.26 12.99
N LYS A 641 -28.56 27.25 13.59
CA LYS A 641 -29.87 27.04 14.20
C LYS A 641 -30.90 26.77 13.11
N ILE A 642 -31.72 25.74 13.29
CA ILE A 642 -32.74 25.34 12.31
C ILE A 642 -34.07 26.02 12.63
N ASN A 643 -34.71 26.56 11.59
CA ASN A 643 -36.13 26.91 11.61
C ASN A 643 -36.97 25.67 11.22
N PHE A 644 -37.49 24.94 12.22
CA PHE A 644 -38.30 23.73 11.96
C PHE A 644 -39.68 24.01 11.35
N GLU A 645 -40.12 25.27 11.30
CA GLU A 645 -41.38 25.69 10.69
C GLU A 645 -41.22 26.09 9.21
N ALA A 646 -40.00 26.05 8.68
CA ALA A 646 -39.75 26.38 7.28
C ALA A 646 -40.43 25.38 6.34
N THR A 647 -41.01 25.88 5.25
CA THR A 647 -41.62 25.07 4.19
C THR A 647 -40.68 24.81 3.02
N HIS A 648 -39.61 25.62 2.89
CA HIS A 648 -38.59 25.48 1.86
C HIS A 648 -37.18 25.36 2.48
N TYR A 649 -36.30 24.58 1.83
CA TYR A 649 -34.99 24.22 2.41
C TYR A 649 -34.05 25.43 2.54
N SER A 650 -34.22 26.46 1.71
CA SER A 650 -33.44 27.71 1.76
C SER A 650 -33.74 28.53 3.01
N ASP A 651 -34.89 28.30 3.64
CA ASP A 651 -35.40 29.08 4.78
C ASP A 651 -35.30 28.30 6.10
N LEU A 652 -34.67 27.11 6.06
CA LEU A 652 -34.30 26.35 7.25
C LEU A 652 -33.25 27.06 8.10
N ILE A 653 -32.54 28.04 7.54
CA ILE A 653 -31.60 28.91 8.23
C ILE A 653 -32.00 30.37 8.09
N SER A 654 -31.68 31.17 9.10
CA SER A 654 -31.80 32.62 9.00
C SER A 654 -30.53 33.18 8.36
N TRP A 655 -30.68 33.84 7.20
CA TRP A 655 -29.58 34.50 6.51
C TRP A 655 -29.11 35.78 7.21
N ASP A 656 -29.95 36.37 8.06
CA ASP A 656 -29.64 37.58 8.83
C ASP A 656 -28.86 37.29 10.11
N GLU A 657 -29.03 36.09 10.69
CA GLU A 657 -28.40 35.68 11.95
C GLU A 657 -27.11 34.87 11.75
N ILE A 658 -26.74 34.56 10.51
CA ILE A 658 -25.64 33.65 10.19
C ILE A 658 -24.49 34.35 9.47
N ASP A 659 -23.26 33.96 9.85
CA ASP A 659 -22.06 34.39 9.14
C ASP A 659 -22.08 33.81 7.72
N LEU A 660 -22.22 34.68 6.72
CA LEU A 660 -22.21 34.29 5.32
C LEU A 660 -20.79 33.94 4.86
N THR A 661 -20.57 32.68 4.48
CA THR A 661 -19.26 32.19 4.05
C THR A 661 -19.28 31.60 2.65
N THR A 662 -18.19 31.77 1.91
CA THR A 662 -18.07 31.32 0.52
C THR A 662 -17.90 29.80 0.42
N PRO A 663 -18.70 29.09 -0.40
CA PRO A 663 -18.56 27.64 -0.59
C PRO A 663 -17.23 27.26 -1.29
N PRO A 664 -16.30 26.56 -0.63
CA PRO A 664 -15.01 26.22 -1.26
C PRO A 664 -15.14 25.30 -2.49
N ALA A 665 -16.23 24.52 -2.57
CA ALA A 665 -16.50 23.68 -3.75
C ALA A 665 -16.74 24.48 -5.03
N MET A 666 -16.99 25.79 -4.92
CA MET A 666 -17.20 26.71 -6.04
C MET A 666 -15.95 27.52 -6.40
N ASN A 667 -14.78 27.25 -5.79
CA ASN A 667 -13.56 28.01 -6.01
C ASN A 667 -12.99 27.92 -7.44
N ASN A 668 -13.46 26.96 -8.24
CA ASN A 668 -13.10 26.83 -9.65
C ASN A 668 -13.78 27.87 -10.55
N PHE A 669 -14.88 28.46 -10.10
CA PHE A 669 -15.53 29.54 -10.84
C PHE A 669 -14.91 30.88 -10.47
N SER A 670 -14.48 31.64 -11.46
CA SER A 670 -13.98 33.00 -11.20
C SER A 670 -15.13 33.92 -10.74
N THR A 671 -14.82 35.06 -10.11
CA THR A 671 -15.89 35.99 -9.68
C THR A 671 -16.57 36.64 -10.89
N SER A 672 -15.81 36.93 -11.95
CA SER A 672 -16.36 37.43 -13.22
C SER A 672 -17.27 36.39 -13.88
N GLU A 673 -16.86 35.13 -13.95
CA GLU A 673 -17.67 34.05 -14.52
C GLU A 673 -19.00 33.87 -13.78
N LEU A 674 -18.99 33.93 -12.43
CA LEU A 674 -20.22 33.92 -11.65
C LEU A 674 -21.09 35.16 -11.90
N ALA A 675 -20.50 36.34 -12.10
CA ALA A 675 -21.25 37.53 -12.47
C ALA A 675 -21.85 37.42 -13.87
N ASP A 676 -21.15 36.80 -14.82
CA ASP A 676 -21.66 36.53 -16.17
C ASP A 676 -22.86 35.58 -16.12
N TYR A 677 -22.82 34.53 -15.29
CA TYR A 677 -23.99 33.68 -15.05
C TYR A 677 -25.16 34.43 -14.42
N PHE A 678 -24.89 35.35 -13.49
CA PHE A 678 -25.92 36.14 -12.81
C PHE A 678 -26.64 37.11 -13.76
N ASN A 679 -25.92 37.66 -14.75
CA ASN A 679 -26.46 38.63 -15.70
C ASN A 679 -27.21 38.00 -16.88
N GLN A 680 -27.30 36.66 -16.97
CA GLN A 680 -28.09 35.99 -17.99
C GLN A 680 -29.59 36.15 -17.72
N ASN A 681 -30.40 36.16 -18.79
CA ASN A 681 -31.86 36.27 -18.69
C ASN A 681 -32.47 35.16 -17.82
N GLU A 682 -31.92 33.96 -17.92
CA GLU A 682 -32.22 32.83 -17.04
C GLU A 682 -30.89 32.28 -16.51
N VAL A 683 -30.72 32.26 -15.20
CA VAL A 683 -29.49 31.75 -14.56
C VAL A 683 -29.45 30.24 -14.78
N PRO A 684 -28.39 29.64 -15.37
CA PRO A 684 -28.32 28.19 -15.57
C PRO A 684 -28.00 27.44 -14.27
N GLN A 685 -28.22 26.13 -14.25
CA GLN A 685 -27.68 25.27 -13.19
C GLN A 685 -26.16 25.23 -13.30
N LEU A 686 -25.46 25.59 -12.22
CA LEU A 686 -24.00 25.58 -12.25
C LEU A 686 -23.45 24.15 -12.23
N PRO A 687 -22.39 23.85 -13.02
CA PRO A 687 -21.82 22.51 -13.11
C PRO A 687 -20.93 22.20 -11.88
N ILE A 688 -21.57 22.02 -10.72
CA ILE A 688 -20.89 21.61 -9.48
C ILE A 688 -20.45 20.15 -9.61
N LEU A 689 -19.22 19.85 -9.17
CA LEU A 689 -18.72 18.48 -9.13
C LEU A 689 -19.60 17.60 -8.22
N ASP A 690 -19.96 16.43 -8.72
CA ASP A 690 -20.95 15.54 -8.08
C ASP A 690 -20.37 14.75 -6.89
N TYR A 691 -19.96 15.46 -5.85
CA TYR A 691 -19.47 14.82 -4.63
C TYR A 691 -20.61 14.12 -3.89
N PRO A 692 -20.41 12.89 -3.36
CA PRO A 692 -21.47 12.19 -2.65
C PRO A 692 -21.74 12.79 -1.27
N CYS A 693 -22.99 12.97 -0.88
CA CYS A 693 -23.42 13.39 0.47
C CYS A 693 -23.32 12.27 1.52
N HIS A 694 -22.77 11.11 1.17
CA HIS A 694 -22.61 9.94 2.04
C HIS A 694 -21.24 9.27 1.86
N THR A 695 -20.80 8.47 2.83
CA THR A 695 -19.46 7.86 2.87
C THR A 695 -19.44 6.34 2.60
N GLN A 696 -20.46 5.75 1.95
CA GLN A 696 -20.53 4.29 1.77
C GLN A 696 -19.31 3.66 1.07
N SER A 697 -18.72 4.34 0.08
CA SER A 697 -17.51 3.84 -0.59
C SER A 697 -16.32 3.79 0.37
N VAL A 698 -16.24 4.74 1.30
CA VAL A 698 -15.26 4.74 2.39
C VAL A 698 -15.48 3.55 3.32
N GLU A 699 -16.71 3.30 3.75
CA GLU A 699 -17.04 2.16 4.62
C GLU A 699 -16.62 0.81 3.99
N ARG A 700 -16.77 0.67 2.66
CA ARG A 700 -16.33 -0.53 1.93
C ARG A 700 -14.81 -0.68 1.97
N ILE A 701 -14.05 0.41 1.84
CA ILE A 701 -12.59 0.38 1.93
C ILE A 701 -12.13 0.13 3.36
N VAL A 702 -12.76 0.74 4.38
CA VAL A 702 -12.46 0.45 5.79
C VAL A 702 -12.53 -1.05 6.05
N GLN A 703 -13.55 -1.74 5.54
CA GLN A 703 -13.65 -3.19 5.66
C GLN A 703 -12.51 -3.95 4.95
N GLU A 704 -12.02 -3.46 3.81
CA GLU A 704 -10.87 -4.05 3.12
C GLU A 704 -9.55 -3.80 3.85
N VAL A 705 -9.37 -2.60 4.42
CA VAL A 705 -8.23 -2.26 5.28
C VAL A 705 -8.23 -3.16 6.51
N SER A 706 -9.36 -3.31 7.22
CA SER A 706 -9.47 -4.23 8.37
C SER A 706 -9.08 -5.67 8.01
N LYS A 707 -9.55 -6.17 6.85
CA LYS A 707 -9.18 -7.52 6.37
C LYS A 707 -7.69 -7.60 6.05
N ALA A 708 -7.14 -6.61 5.35
CA ALA A 708 -5.73 -6.58 4.97
C ALA A 708 -4.80 -6.50 6.19
N SER A 709 -5.13 -5.67 7.19
CA SER A 709 -4.40 -5.51 8.45
C SER A 709 -4.24 -6.83 9.22
N LYS A 710 -5.23 -7.72 9.16
CA LYS A 710 -5.15 -9.06 9.77
C LYS A 710 -4.38 -10.09 8.94
N MET A 711 -4.12 -9.81 7.66
CA MET A 711 -3.56 -10.78 6.73
C MET A 711 -2.07 -10.60 6.49
N VAL A 712 -1.63 -9.36 6.30
CA VAL A 712 -0.27 -9.04 5.85
C VAL A 712 0.33 -7.96 6.73
N CYS A 713 1.66 -8.02 6.91
CA CYS A 713 2.39 -7.08 7.75
C CYS A 713 3.02 -5.97 6.89
N GLY A 714 2.96 -4.74 7.40
CA GLY A 714 3.56 -3.56 6.79
C GLY A 714 2.61 -2.85 5.83
N PHE A 715 2.73 -1.52 5.78
CA PHE A 715 1.94 -0.65 4.90
C PHE A 715 1.96 -1.15 3.44
N GLU A 716 3.16 -1.36 2.90
CA GLU A 716 3.39 -1.78 1.53
C GLU A 716 2.63 -3.05 1.09
N ALA A 717 2.65 -4.08 1.94
CA ALA A 717 1.99 -5.34 1.64
C ALA A 717 0.46 -5.22 1.73
N ARG A 718 -0.04 -4.42 2.68
CA ARG A 718 -1.47 -4.14 2.86
C ARG A 718 -2.01 -3.36 1.68
N ASP A 719 -1.32 -2.29 1.32
CA ASP A 719 -1.69 -1.40 0.22
C ASP A 719 -1.79 -2.16 -1.10
N GLY A 720 -0.74 -2.91 -1.46
CA GLY A 720 -0.74 -3.71 -2.67
C GLY A 720 -1.81 -4.82 -2.69
N LEU A 721 -2.14 -5.41 -1.53
CA LEU A 721 -3.24 -6.37 -1.43
C LEU A 721 -4.60 -5.70 -1.67
N ILE A 722 -4.84 -4.53 -1.08
CA ILE A 722 -6.07 -3.75 -1.27
C ILE A 722 -6.23 -3.38 -2.75
N LEU A 723 -5.21 -2.80 -3.37
CA LEU A 723 -5.22 -2.42 -4.78
C LEU A 723 -5.45 -3.63 -5.70
N SER A 724 -4.79 -4.76 -5.44
CA SER A 724 -4.99 -5.99 -6.21
C SER A 724 -6.44 -6.48 -6.14
N LYS A 725 -7.05 -6.45 -4.93
CA LYS A 725 -8.46 -6.81 -4.75
C LYS A 725 -9.41 -5.86 -5.47
N ILE A 726 -9.19 -4.55 -5.35
CA ILE A 726 -10.02 -3.52 -6.01
C ILE A 726 -9.97 -3.72 -7.52
N SER A 727 -8.77 -3.85 -8.09
CA SER A 727 -8.57 -4.10 -9.52
C SER A 727 -9.32 -5.35 -10.00
N HIS A 728 -9.23 -6.45 -9.26
CA HIS A 728 -9.94 -7.68 -9.61
C HIS A 728 -11.46 -7.57 -9.51
N ARG A 729 -11.98 -6.82 -8.52
CA ARG A 729 -13.42 -6.56 -8.40
C ARG A 729 -13.94 -5.69 -9.54
N LYS A 730 -13.16 -4.69 -9.98
CA LYS A 730 -13.48 -3.89 -11.18
C LYS A 730 -13.52 -4.78 -12.42
N LEU A 731 -12.57 -5.71 -12.57
CA LEU A 731 -12.56 -6.65 -13.70
C LEU A 731 -13.75 -7.63 -13.66
N MET A 732 -13.97 -8.27 -12.52
CA MET A 732 -15.00 -9.30 -12.29
C MET A 732 -15.89 -8.93 -11.09
N PRO A 733 -16.96 -8.15 -11.26
CA PRO A 733 -17.81 -7.73 -10.14
C PRO A 733 -18.52 -8.90 -9.46
N SER A 734 -19.12 -9.81 -10.25
CA SER A 734 -19.75 -11.07 -9.80
C SER A 734 -18.89 -12.28 -10.17
N LEU A 735 -19.13 -13.42 -9.52
CA LEU A 735 -18.50 -14.72 -9.80
C LEU A 735 -19.51 -15.88 -9.55
N ARG A 736 -20.77 -15.67 -9.94
CA ARG A 736 -21.87 -16.63 -9.74
C ARG A 736 -22.14 -17.48 -10.97
N THR A 737 -22.02 -16.90 -12.17
CA THR A 737 -22.31 -17.58 -13.43
C THR A 737 -21.05 -17.69 -14.29
N LYS A 738 -21.04 -18.59 -15.27
CA LYS A 738 -19.94 -18.69 -16.24
C LYS A 738 -19.70 -17.38 -16.99
N ALA A 739 -20.77 -16.64 -17.30
CA ALA A 739 -20.70 -15.34 -17.97
C ALA A 739 -20.00 -14.26 -17.14
N ASP A 740 -19.91 -14.44 -15.82
CA ASP A 740 -19.22 -13.49 -14.94
C ASP A 740 -17.69 -13.55 -15.06
N TYR A 741 -17.15 -14.66 -15.58
CA TYR A 741 -15.71 -14.87 -15.72
C TYR A 741 -15.20 -14.21 -17.01
N LYS A 742 -14.45 -13.12 -16.86
CA LYS A 742 -13.77 -12.48 -17.98
C LYS A 742 -12.42 -13.15 -18.24
N ILE A 743 -12.29 -13.81 -19.38
CA ILE A 743 -11.03 -14.40 -19.84
C ILE A 743 -10.20 -13.26 -20.45
N SER A 744 -9.00 -13.02 -19.91
CA SER A 744 -8.07 -12.04 -20.48
C SER A 744 -7.59 -12.53 -21.85
N THR A 745 -7.99 -11.86 -22.93
CA THR A 745 -7.49 -12.09 -24.29
C THR A 745 -6.09 -11.46 -24.46
N GLU A 746 -5.10 -11.91 -23.70
CA GLU A 746 -3.68 -11.63 -23.99
C GLU A 746 -3.11 -12.68 -24.94
N GLU A 747 -3.72 -12.84 -26.13
CA GLU A 747 -3.10 -13.46 -27.30
C GLU A 747 -3.55 -12.67 -28.54
N LYS A 748 -2.99 -11.47 -28.74
CA LYS A 748 -2.79 -10.98 -30.10
C LYS A 748 -1.47 -11.57 -30.58
N SER A 749 -1.62 -12.56 -31.44
CA SER A 749 -0.60 -13.11 -32.33
C SER A 749 0.28 -11.98 -32.88
N ILE A 750 1.57 -12.05 -32.58
CA ILE A 750 2.59 -11.46 -33.44
C ILE A 750 2.65 -12.40 -34.64
N VAL A 751 2.05 -11.96 -35.75
CA VAL A 751 2.38 -12.47 -37.09
C VAL A 751 3.63 -11.75 -37.54
#